data_AF-A0A6S7I585-F1
#
_entry.id   AF-A0A6S7I585-F1
#
_cell.length_a   1.000
_cell.length_b   1.000
_cell.length_c   1.000
_cell.angle_alpha   90.00
_cell.angle_beta   90.00
_cell.angle_gamma   90.00
#
_symmetry.space_group_name_H-M   'P 1'
#
loop_
_entity.id
_entity.type
_entity.pdbx_description
1 polymer ?
#
loop_
_entity_poly.entity_id
_entity_poly.type
_entity_poly.pdbx_seq_one_letter_code
_entity_poly.pdbx_strand_id
1 'polypeptide(L)'
;MTYFHTELILFLFLSYRKDRARHEQLARERLAALKAKRAEKEAAIIVSNEDEQRYAIEAKLQNEQDKEKDILSQEALELQQGGVVAVHEAILKEVEKKHSIEIKMLSELLDVSESDADAVAAASYLNNKQRVEKMADLYRDFKEWKTATVRASKNAGSEFNSKEEKDENVLRAADRQMKLMRILKDGIVLKVLNVKEELTGKNIPEPNLKDELGVMLVANLQEKQNTESRAVENILAEKEVAVLNLIKDEQRRIRQECIVDNLAAVILQKDQEETLEGNSDVSKAENENEKQFAEMEAELEVERQRRFLTGASEAEINAALSELRRQQEAKKQALNATLEHQRNLAKAKLEARRRRRDDKQYEEDIATSLLMMAEQESSLVREKTMIQRSKQGESLQERLARRREERAKRKAQEELERNTEESKDEIEQDENDRPKAASAGRVVERTEKLKGRKSSLPEGFSMKREKTVVDVEVSEDKKKEIVGSLLREHTQFGVGIERERKRQEDILMERRLRKKSHVVQAAATIVGLGERQKTMVEQKRKEERERQLTLVRDRISRVRHERTMTMKEPKSDSKGFDHMLTQEEAEGLNAEEKMKLIAAKMEQKFKVEERRVSTTLQSPPILPSYSGVDDEDMASIDRRKSIRLDEKGKEKKLKERLAARKKAKRGERLSEDVEQTGDDPSSSTV
;
A
#
# COMPACT_ATOMS: atom_id res chain seq x y z
N MET A 1 -4.38 -19.39 33.19
CA MET A 1 -3.83 -18.95 31.88
C MET A 1 -4.43 -19.72 30.71
N THR A 2 -4.60 -21.05 30.80
CA THR A 2 -5.28 -21.87 29.77
C THR A 2 -6.76 -21.51 29.55
N TYR A 3 -7.51 -21.20 30.61
CA TYR A 3 -8.94 -20.82 30.52
C TYR A 3 -9.20 -19.52 29.73
N PHE A 4 -8.34 -18.51 29.82
CA PHE A 4 -8.49 -17.27 29.07
C PHE A 4 -8.22 -17.46 27.57
N HIS A 5 -7.35 -18.40 27.21
CA HIS A 5 -7.03 -18.69 25.81
C HIS A 5 -8.17 -19.46 25.14
N THR A 6 -8.81 -20.38 25.86
CA THR A 6 -9.98 -21.12 25.37
C THR A 6 -11.21 -20.22 25.18
N GLU A 7 -11.45 -19.26 26.09
CA GLU A 7 -12.57 -18.31 25.94
C GLU A 7 -12.36 -17.34 24.78
N LEU A 8 -11.14 -16.85 24.56
CA LEU A 8 -10.84 -15.97 23.42
C LEU A 8 -11.04 -16.69 22.08
N ILE A 9 -10.68 -17.97 21.99
CA ILE A 9 -10.87 -18.80 20.79
C ILE A 9 -12.36 -19.11 20.56
N LEU A 10 -13.11 -19.42 21.62
CA LEU A 10 -14.57 -19.61 21.56
C LEU A 10 -15.28 -18.33 21.08
N PHE A 11 -14.84 -17.18 21.57
CA PHE A 11 -15.37 -15.89 21.14
C PHE A 11 -15.08 -15.61 19.65
N LEU A 12 -13.85 -15.87 19.19
CA LEU A 12 -13.48 -15.76 17.78
C LEU A 12 -14.27 -16.72 16.88
N PHE A 13 -14.52 -17.94 17.34
CA PHE A 13 -15.31 -18.94 16.60
C PHE A 13 -16.79 -18.57 16.48
N LEU A 14 -17.40 -18.13 17.59
CA LEU A 14 -18.79 -17.65 17.59
C LEU A 14 -18.95 -16.39 16.74
N SER A 15 -17.96 -15.49 16.76
CA SER A 15 -17.94 -14.32 15.86
C SER A 15 -17.86 -14.75 14.41
N TYR A 16 -16.97 -15.69 14.07
CA TYR A 16 -16.79 -16.19 12.71
C TYR A 16 -18.05 -16.85 12.15
N ARG A 17 -18.70 -17.76 12.89
CA ARG A 17 -19.93 -18.42 12.41
C ARG A 17 -21.04 -17.40 12.14
N LYS A 18 -21.14 -16.37 12.98
CA LYS A 18 -22.10 -15.27 12.79
C LYS A 18 -21.75 -14.45 11.55
N ASP A 19 -20.47 -14.13 11.36
CA ASP A 19 -20.00 -13.37 10.19
C ASP A 19 -20.21 -14.17 8.89
N ARG A 20 -19.93 -15.47 8.89
CA ARG A 20 -20.14 -16.34 7.73
C ARG A 20 -21.61 -16.45 7.37
N ALA A 21 -22.48 -16.69 8.35
CA ALA A 21 -23.93 -16.71 8.13
C ALA A 21 -24.45 -15.36 7.60
N ARG A 22 -23.90 -14.24 8.10
CA ARG A 22 -24.20 -12.90 7.58
C ARG A 22 -23.75 -12.74 6.13
N HIS A 23 -22.58 -13.25 5.74
CA HIS A 23 -22.14 -13.23 4.35
C HIS A 23 -23.03 -14.08 3.44
N GLU A 24 -23.45 -15.26 3.90
CA GLU A 24 -24.39 -16.11 3.15
C GLU A 24 -25.75 -15.42 2.96
N GLN A 25 -26.27 -14.75 4.00
CA GLN A 25 -27.51 -13.98 3.89
C GLN A 25 -27.36 -12.80 2.91
N LEU A 26 -26.29 -12.02 3.02
CA LEU A 26 -26.02 -10.91 2.10
C LEU A 26 -25.80 -11.41 0.66
N ALA A 27 -25.17 -12.57 0.49
CA ALA A 27 -25.00 -13.21 -0.81
C ALA A 27 -26.35 -13.57 -1.44
N ARG A 28 -27.28 -14.14 -0.65
CA ARG A 28 -28.66 -14.43 -1.10
C ARG A 28 -29.40 -13.16 -1.52
N GLU A 29 -29.33 -12.11 -0.71
CA GLU A 29 -29.96 -10.81 -1.02
C GLU A 29 -29.38 -10.17 -2.29
N ARG A 30 -28.06 -10.22 -2.47
CA ARG A 30 -27.37 -9.70 -3.67
C ARG A 30 -27.72 -10.49 -4.92
N LEU A 31 -27.71 -11.83 -4.85
CA LEU A 31 -28.11 -12.68 -5.97
C LEU A 31 -29.58 -12.45 -6.35
N ALA A 32 -30.47 -12.32 -5.37
CA ALA A 32 -31.87 -11.98 -5.62
C ALA A 32 -32.01 -10.61 -6.31
N ALA A 33 -31.28 -9.59 -5.85
CA ALA A 33 -31.28 -8.26 -6.45
C ALA A 33 -30.72 -8.25 -7.89
N LEU A 34 -29.69 -9.05 -8.17
CA LEU A 34 -29.12 -9.20 -9.51
C LEU A 34 -30.07 -9.95 -10.44
N LYS A 35 -30.67 -11.05 -9.97
CA LYS A 35 -31.72 -11.78 -10.70
C LYS A 35 -32.90 -10.86 -11.03
N ALA A 36 -33.35 -10.02 -10.09
CA ALA A 36 -34.41 -9.03 -10.31
C ALA A 36 -34.03 -7.98 -11.38
N LYS A 37 -32.83 -7.39 -11.28
CA LYS A 37 -32.32 -6.42 -12.29
C LYS A 37 -32.08 -7.03 -13.67
N ARG A 38 -31.94 -8.35 -13.76
CA ARG A 38 -31.79 -9.09 -15.02
C ARG A 38 -33.12 -9.48 -15.62
N ALA A 39 -34.12 -9.84 -14.82
CA ALA A 39 -35.50 -9.99 -15.31
C ALA A 39 -36.01 -8.69 -15.95
N GLU A 40 -35.50 -7.53 -15.53
CA GLU A 40 -35.74 -6.22 -16.16
C GLU A 40 -34.91 -5.96 -17.43
N LYS A 41 -33.82 -6.70 -17.66
CA LYS A 41 -32.84 -6.49 -18.76
C LYS A 41 -32.75 -7.63 -19.78
N GLU A 42 -33.41 -8.77 -19.56
CA GLU A 42 -33.44 -9.97 -20.42
C GLU A 42 -34.21 -9.78 -21.76
N ALA A 43 -34.25 -8.56 -22.28
CA ALA A 43 -34.65 -8.28 -23.66
C ALA A 43 -33.45 -8.00 -24.59
N ALA A 44 -32.21 -8.01 -24.07
CA ALA A 44 -31.01 -7.78 -24.87
C ALA A 44 -29.90 -8.76 -24.47
N ILE A 45 -29.23 -9.31 -25.49
CA ILE A 45 -28.02 -10.15 -25.44
C ILE A 45 -28.33 -11.65 -25.51
N ILE A 46 -28.61 -12.11 -26.73
CA ILE A 46 -28.41 -13.49 -27.18
C ILE A 46 -27.37 -13.43 -28.30
N VAL A 47 -26.25 -14.12 -28.06
CA VAL A 47 -25.07 -14.31 -28.93
C VAL A 47 -24.28 -13.03 -29.19
N SER A 48 -23.01 -13.00 -28.79
CA SER A 48 -22.07 -11.95 -29.19
C SER A 48 -20.80 -12.57 -29.75
N ASN A 49 -20.40 -12.13 -30.95
CA ASN A 49 -19.08 -12.38 -31.53
C ASN A 49 -17.97 -11.83 -30.60
N GLU A 50 -16.74 -12.36 -30.65
CA GLU A 50 -15.62 -11.82 -29.84
C GLU A 50 -15.40 -10.32 -30.10
N ASP A 51 -15.59 -9.87 -31.34
CA ASP A 51 -15.50 -8.46 -31.73
C ASP A 51 -16.61 -7.58 -31.13
N GLU A 52 -17.81 -8.13 -30.94
CA GLU A 52 -18.93 -7.42 -30.32
C GLU A 52 -18.73 -7.29 -28.80
N GLN A 53 -18.14 -8.30 -28.16
CA GLN A 53 -17.72 -8.21 -26.75
C GLN A 53 -16.63 -7.16 -26.57
N ARG A 54 -15.65 -7.13 -27.48
CA ARG A 54 -14.59 -6.13 -27.49
C ARG A 54 -15.15 -4.72 -27.63
N TYR A 55 -16.03 -4.49 -28.60
CA TYR A 55 -16.67 -3.20 -28.82
C TYR A 55 -17.54 -2.77 -27.62
N ALA A 56 -18.25 -3.71 -27.00
CA ALA A 56 -19.04 -3.42 -25.80
C ALA A 56 -18.16 -3.04 -24.61
N ILE A 57 -16.98 -3.65 -24.44
CA ILE A 57 -16.01 -3.29 -23.39
C ILE A 57 -15.39 -1.92 -23.69
N GLU A 58 -14.99 -1.68 -24.94
CA GLU A 58 -14.44 -0.38 -25.38
C GLU A 58 -15.44 0.76 -25.13
N ALA A 59 -16.70 0.59 -25.55
CA ALA A 59 -17.74 1.58 -25.33
C ALA A 59 -18.02 1.83 -23.84
N LYS A 60 -17.93 0.79 -22.99
CA LYS A 60 -18.04 0.95 -21.53
C LYS A 60 -16.88 1.78 -20.98
N LEU A 61 -15.64 1.49 -21.41
CA LEU A 61 -14.44 2.21 -20.97
C LEU A 61 -14.46 3.68 -21.41
N GLN A 62 -14.88 3.99 -22.64
CA GLN A 62 -15.03 5.37 -23.11
C GLN A 62 -16.08 6.14 -22.31
N ASN A 63 -17.25 5.55 -22.08
CA ASN A 63 -18.30 6.15 -21.27
C ASN A 63 -17.85 6.37 -19.82
N GLU A 64 -17.06 5.46 -19.26
CA GLU A 64 -16.47 5.58 -17.94
C GLU A 64 -15.43 6.71 -17.89
N GLN A 65 -14.55 6.84 -18.90
CA GLN A 65 -13.60 7.95 -19.00
C GLN A 65 -14.30 9.31 -19.09
N ASP A 66 -15.41 9.40 -19.82
CA ASP A 66 -16.14 10.66 -19.97
C ASP A 66 -16.88 11.04 -18.68
N LYS A 67 -17.52 10.09 -18.01
CA LYS A 67 -18.12 10.31 -16.68
C LYS A 67 -17.05 10.65 -15.63
N GLU A 68 -15.88 10.05 -15.72
CA GLU A 68 -14.79 10.31 -14.79
C GLU A 68 -14.26 11.74 -14.89
N LYS A 69 -14.23 12.37 -16.07
CA LYS A 69 -13.79 13.77 -16.17
C LYS A 69 -14.66 14.70 -15.33
N ASP A 70 -15.97 14.48 -15.36
CA ASP A 70 -16.93 15.27 -14.58
C ASP A 70 -16.85 14.97 -13.09
N ILE A 71 -16.73 13.68 -12.74
CA ILE A 71 -16.58 13.22 -11.35
C ILE A 71 -15.27 13.73 -10.75
N LEU A 72 -14.16 13.69 -11.48
CA LEU A 72 -12.87 14.20 -11.01
C LEU A 72 -12.91 15.70 -10.73
N SER A 73 -13.66 16.48 -11.53
CA SER A 73 -13.83 17.90 -11.28
C SER A 73 -14.61 18.17 -9.98
N GLN A 74 -15.59 17.34 -9.66
CA GLN A 74 -16.37 17.43 -8.41
C GLN A 74 -15.57 16.89 -7.22
N GLU A 75 -14.95 15.73 -7.36
CA GLU A 75 -14.09 15.13 -6.34
C GLU A 75 -12.88 16.03 -6.02
N ALA A 76 -12.30 16.74 -7.00
CA ALA A 76 -11.24 17.70 -6.73
C ALA A 76 -11.69 18.85 -5.81
N LEU A 77 -12.94 19.29 -5.94
CA LEU A 77 -13.53 20.31 -5.06
C LEU A 77 -13.81 19.74 -3.66
N GLU A 78 -14.33 18.51 -3.59
CA GLU A 78 -14.58 17.81 -2.32
C GLU A 78 -13.28 17.50 -1.56
N LEU A 79 -12.21 17.11 -2.27
CA LEU A 79 -10.89 16.84 -1.71
C LEU A 79 -10.22 18.13 -1.19
N GLN A 80 -10.42 19.27 -1.89
CA GLN A 80 -9.95 20.57 -1.41
C GLN A 80 -10.64 21.00 -0.11
N GLN A 81 -11.90 20.61 0.10
CA GLN A 81 -12.69 20.99 1.27
C GLN A 81 -12.57 20.00 2.44
N GLY A 82 -12.49 18.70 2.17
CA GLY A 82 -12.53 17.63 3.16
C GLY A 82 -11.16 17.11 3.63
N GLY A 83 -10.05 17.58 3.05
CA GLY A 83 -8.70 17.23 3.48
C GLY A 83 -8.42 15.73 3.42
N VAL A 84 -7.67 15.20 4.40
CA VAL A 84 -7.23 13.78 4.43
C VAL A 84 -8.40 12.80 4.45
N VAL A 85 -9.48 13.15 5.16
CA VAL A 85 -10.66 12.29 5.32
C VAL A 85 -11.37 12.11 3.97
N ALA A 86 -11.46 13.15 3.16
CA ALA A 86 -12.03 13.04 1.81
C ALA A 86 -11.19 12.13 0.90
N VAL A 87 -9.85 12.13 1.04
CA VAL A 87 -8.98 11.22 0.28
C VAL A 87 -9.22 9.77 0.72
N HIS A 88 -9.36 9.51 2.03
CA HIS A 88 -9.69 8.17 2.53
C HIS A 88 -11.03 7.68 1.98
N GLU A 89 -12.06 8.53 2.02
CA GLU A 89 -13.38 8.18 1.52
C GLU A 89 -13.37 7.92 0.01
N ALA A 90 -12.61 8.70 -0.76
CA ALA A 90 -12.43 8.48 -2.19
C ALA A 90 -11.76 7.13 -2.50
N ILE A 91 -10.73 6.75 -1.73
CA ILE A 91 -10.06 5.43 -1.88
C ILE A 91 -11.04 4.30 -1.59
N LEU A 92 -11.79 4.39 -0.47
CA LEU A 92 -12.78 3.38 -0.11
C LEU A 92 -13.90 3.28 -1.15
N LYS A 93 -14.37 4.40 -1.70
CA LYS A 93 -15.33 4.42 -2.82
C LYS A 93 -14.79 3.70 -4.06
N GLU A 94 -13.53 3.87 -4.42
CA GLU A 94 -12.92 3.14 -5.54
C GLU A 94 -12.86 1.63 -5.28
N VAL A 95 -12.52 1.21 -4.05
CA VAL A 95 -12.54 -0.19 -3.63
C VAL A 95 -13.96 -0.77 -3.68
N GLU A 96 -14.97 -0.03 -3.21
CA GLU A 96 -16.38 -0.45 -3.30
C GLU A 96 -16.86 -0.58 -4.75
N LYS A 97 -16.47 0.36 -5.63
CA LYS A 97 -16.77 0.27 -7.06
C LYS A 97 -16.15 -0.99 -7.66
N LYS A 98 -14.88 -1.29 -7.35
CA LYS A 98 -14.19 -2.53 -7.74
C LYS A 98 -14.96 -3.76 -7.24
N HIS A 99 -15.34 -3.80 -5.97
CA HIS A 99 -16.11 -4.92 -5.39
C HIS A 99 -17.44 -5.13 -6.12
N SER A 100 -18.11 -4.05 -6.52
CA SER A 100 -19.35 -4.12 -7.30
C SER A 100 -19.13 -4.72 -8.69
N ILE A 101 -17.99 -4.46 -9.33
CA ILE A 101 -17.60 -5.06 -10.62
C ILE A 101 -17.33 -6.55 -10.44
N GLU A 102 -16.55 -6.94 -9.44
CA GLU A 102 -16.27 -8.35 -9.14
C GLU A 102 -17.55 -9.17 -8.93
N ILE A 103 -18.52 -8.63 -8.19
CA ILE A 103 -19.81 -9.30 -7.96
C ILE A 103 -20.61 -9.44 -9.26
N LYS A 104 -20.68 -8.38 -10.07
CA LYS A 104 -21.38 -8.44 -11.37
C LYS A 104 -20.71 -9.46 -12.29
N MET A 105 -19.38 -9.45 -12.34
CA MET A 105 -18.61 -10.33 -13.20
C MET A 105 -18.71 -11.80 -12.77
N LEU A 106 -18.67 -12.09 -11.46
CA LEU A 106 -18.95 -13.44 -10.96
C LEU A 106 -20.35 -13.91 -11.38
N SER A 107 -21.36 -13.04 -11.26
CA SER A 107 -22.72 -13.36 -11.66
C SER A 107 -22.82 -13.64 -13.16
N GLU A 108 -22.13 -12.85 -14.01
CA GLU A 108 -22.08 -13.08 -15.46
C GLU A 108 -21.34 -14.38 -15.80
N LEU A 109 -20.23 -14.67 -15.12
CA LEU A 109 -19.46 -15.90 -15.30
C LEU A 109 -20.25 -17.16 -14.90
N LEU A 110 -21.05 -17.08 -13.83
CA LEU A 110 -21.92 -18.18 -13.42
C LEU A 110 -22.96 -18.49 -14.49
N ASP A 111 -23.62 -17.47 -15.07
CA ASP A 111 -24.58 -17.72 -16.15
C ASP A 111 -23.90 -18.30 -17.40
N VAL A 112 -22.72 -17.78 -17.76
CA VAL A 112 -21.95 -18.29 -18.91
C VAL A 112 -21.59 -19.75 -18.69
N SER A 113 -21.15 -20.12 -17.49
CA SER A 113 -20.81 -21.51 -17.14
C SER A 113 -21.99 -22.47 -17.22
N GLU A 114 -23.23 -21.95 -17.12
CA GLU A 114 -24.45 -22.75 -17.29
C GLU A 114 -24.84 -22.88 -18.77
N SER A 115 -24.59 -21.84 -19.56
CA SER A 115 -24.92 -21.82 -20.99
C SER A 115 -23.91 -22.57 -21.87
N ASP A 116 -22.65 -22.66 -21.45
CA ASP A 116 -21.56 -23.27 -22.23
C ASP A 116 -21.46 -24.78 -21.97
N ALA A 117 -22.39 -25.53 -22.59
CA ALA A 117 -22.49 -26.97 -22.45
C ALA A 117 -21.22 -27.71 -22.91
N ASP A 118 -20.52 -27.19 -23.92
CA ASP A 118 -19.31 -27.79 -24.47
C ASP A 118 -18.13 -27.65 -23.51
N ALA A 119 -17.95 -26.46 -22.91
CA ALA A 119 -16.92 -26.26 -21.89
C ALA A 119 -17.18 -27.12 -20.64
N VAL A 120 -18.44 -27.23 -20.20
CA VAL A 120 -18.82 -28.09 -19.07
C VAL A 120 -18.56 -29.56 -19.39
N ALA A 121 -18.91 -30.02 -20.60
CA ALA A 121 -18.64 -31.38 -21.04
C ALA A 121 -17.13 -31.66 -21.06
N ALA A 122 -16.33 -30.80 -21.70
CA ALA A 122 -14.87 -30.93 -21.74
C ALA A 122 -14.24 -30.97 -20.34
N ALA A 123 -14.74 -30.15 -19.42
CA ALA A 123 -14.28 -30.11 -18.03
C ALA A 123 -14.70 -31.36 -17.23
N SER A 124 -15.85 -31.97 -17.55
CA SER A 124 -16.33 -33.19 -16.89
C SER A 124 -15.52 -34.44 -17.24
N TYR A 125 -14.87 -34.47 -18.41
CA TYR A 125 -13.96 -35.56 -18.80
C TYR A 125 -12.60 -35.52 -18.08
N LEU A 126 -12.28 -34.41 -17.40
CA LEU A 126 -11.04 -34.28 -16.65
C LEU A 126 -11.18 -34.92 -15.27
N ASN A 127 -10.19 -35.72 -14.87
CA ASN A 127 -10.14 -36.21 -13.50
C ASN A 127 -9.80 -35.06 -12.51
N ASN A 128 -10.03 -35.26 -11.22
CA ASN A 128 -9.80 -34.23 -10.21
C ASN A 128 -8.35 -33.70 -10.20
N LYS A 129 -7.36 -34.56 -10.45
CA LYS A 129 -5.95 -34.17 -10.54
C LYS A 129 -5.69 -33.24 -11.74
N GLN A 130 -6.23 -33.57 -12.91
CA GLN A 130 -6.12 -32.79 -14.13
C GLN A 130 -6.88 -31.46 -14.03
N ARG A 131 -8.05 -31.43 -13.37
CA ARG A 131 -8.77 -30.18 -13.09
C ARG A 131 -7.94 -29.27 -12.20
N VAL A 132 -7.32 -29.80 -11.15
CA VAL A 132 -6.43 -29.05 -10.26
C VAL A 132 -5.21 -28.50 -11.00
N GLU A 133 -4.59 -29.31 -11.86
CA GLU A 133 -3.43 -28.89 -12.67
C GLU A 133 -3.82 -27.76 -13.64
N LYS A 134 -4.93 -27.93 -14.37
CA LYS A 134 -5.46 -26.90 -15.27
C LYS A 134 -5.81 -25.60 -14.52
N MET A 135 -6.36 -25.69 -13.31
CA MET A 135 -6.60 -24.51 -12.46
C MET A 135 -5.29 -23.82 -12.05
N ALA A 136 -4.24 -24.57 -11.76
CA ALA A 136 -2.93 -24.01 -11.44
C ALA A 136 -2.29 -23.31 -12.66
N ASP A 137 -2.43 -23.89 -13.85
CA ASP A 137 -2.00 -23.25 -15.10
C ASP A 137 -2.76 -21.95 -15.37
N LEU A 138 -4.08 -21.95 -15.25
CA LEU A 138 -4.90 -20.74 -15.38
C LEU A 138 -4.53 -19.67 -14.34
N TYR A 139 -4.15 -20.07 -13.13
CA TYR A 139 -3.67 -19.13 -12.11
C TYR A 139 -2.30 -18.55 -12.46
N ARG A 140 -1.41 -19.33 -13.08
CA ARG A 140 -0.14 -18.81 -13.62
C ARG A 140 -0.39 -17.81 -14.75
N ASP A 141 -1.28 -18.15 -15.69
CA ASP A 141 -1.65 -17.27 -16.80
C ASP A 141 -2.29 -15.97 -16.29
N PHE A 142 -3.11 -16.04 -15.24
CA PHE A 142 -3.64 -14.87 -14.55
C PHE A 142 -2.53 -14.00 -13.94
N LYS A 143 -1.54 -14.58 -13.26
CA LYS A 143 -0.41 -13.83 -12.70
C LYS A 143 0.43 -13.16 -13.79
N GLU A 144 0.71 -13.87 -14.89
CA GLU A 144 1.43 -13.31 -16.04
C GLU A 144 0.64 -12.18 -16.68
N TRP A 145 -0.67 -12.37 -16.88
CA TRP A 145 -1.56 -11.32 -17.35
C TRP A 145 -1.57 -10.10 -16.41
N LYS A 146 -1.68 -10.31 -15.10
CA LYS A 146 -1.70 -9.24 -14.09
C LYS A 146 -0.42 -8.43 -14.14
N THR A 147 0.73 -9.09 -14.11
CA THR A 147 2.04 -8.40 -14.15
C THR A 147 2.24 -7.63 -15.46
N ALA A 148 1.81 -8.17 -16.60
CA ALA A 148 1.83 -7.48 -17.88
C ALA A 148 0.88 -6.27 -17.89
N THR A 149 -0.31 -6.41 -17.34
CA THR A 149 -1.35 -5.37 -17.26
C THR A 149 -0.92 -4.21 -16.36
N VAL A 150 -0.41 -4.52 -15.16
CA VAL A 150 0.15 -3.53 -14.24
C VAL A 150 1.34 -2.79 -14.89
N ARG A 151 2.19 -3.49 -15.65
CA ARG A 151 3.30 -2.85 -16.37
C ARG A 151 2.82 -1.94 -17.51
N ALA A 152 1.80 -2.35 -18.26
CA ALA A 152 1.29 -1.61 -19.41
C ALA A 152 0.47 -0.37 -18.98
N SER A 153 -0.39 -0.52 -17.98
CA SER A 153 -1.28 0.54 -17.48
C SER A 153 -0.53 1.69 -16.79
N LYS A 154 0.67 1.41 -16.26
CA LYS A 154 1.55 2.39 -15.63
C LYS A 154 1.89 3.61 -16.48
N ASN A 155 1.93 3.46 -17.81
CA ASN A 155 2.25 4.56 -18.73
C ASN A 155 1.01 5.16 -19.42
N ALA A 156 -0.17 4.54 -19.24
CA ALA A 156 -1.38 4.88 -19.99
C ALA A 156 -2.09 6.15 -19.48
N GLY A 157 -1.91 6.51 -18.21
CA GLY A 157 -2.61 7.61 -17.53
C GLY A 157 -1.91 8.97 -17.57
N SER A 158 -0.84 9.14 -18.35
CA SER A 158 -0.11 10.42 -18.39
C SER A 158 -0.97 11.53 -18.99
N GLU A 159 -1.05 12.68 -18.31
CA GLU A 159 -1.77 13.86 -18.80
C GLU A 159 -1.20 14.37 -20.15
N PHE A 160 0.06 14.04 -20.42
CA PHE A 160 0.76 14.42 -21.65
C PHE A 160 0.43 13.53 -22.86
N ASN A 161 -0.33 12.45 -22.67
CA ASN A 161 -0.72 11.58 -23.77
C ASN A 161 -1.66 12.33 -24.73
N SER A 162 -1.41 12.17 -26.03
CA SER A 162 -2.28 12.72 -27.07
C SER A 162 -3.68 12.09 -27.00
N LYS A 163 -4.67 12.70 -27.65
CA LYS A 163 -6.02 12.13 -27.69
C LYS A 163 -6.01 10.74 -28.36
N GLU A 164 -5.25 10.59 -29.44
CA GLU A 164 -5.08 9.32 -30.16
C GLU A 164 -4.42 8.26 -29.29
N GLU A 165 -3.39 8.63 -28.51
CA GLU A 165 -2.74 7.71 -27.57
C GLU A 165 -3.66 7.28 -26.43
N LYS A 166 -4.54 8.17 -25.96
CA LYS A 166 -5.57 7.83 -24.96
C LYS A 166 -6.58 6.84 -25.51
N ASP A 167 -7.05 7.06 -26.74
CA ASP A 167 -7.98 6.15 -27.41
C ASP A 167 -7.33 4.77 -27.68
N GLU A 168 -6.06 4.75 -28.11
CA GLU A 168 -5.31 3.50 -28.29
C GLU A 168 -5.11 2.76 -26.95
N ASN A 169 -4.86 3.48 -25.87
CA ASN A 169 -4.73 2.88 -24.54
C ASN A 169 -6.05 2.26 -24.05
N VAL A 170 -7.20 2.86 -24.37
CA VAL A 170 -8.52 2.27 -24.08
C VAL A 170 -8.71 0.97 -24.83
N LEU A 171 -8.35 0.94 -26.12
CA LEU A 171 -8.46 -0.27 -26.93
C LEU A 171 -7.56 -1.39 -26.39
N ARG A 172 -6.32 -1.08 -26.02
CA ARG A 172 -5.41 -2.03 -25.37
C ARG A 172 -5.92 -2.49 -24.00
N ALA A 173 -6.61 -1.63 -23.25
CA ALA A 173 -7.24 -2.01 -21.98
C ALA A 173 -8.40 -2.98 -22.21
N ALA A 174 -9.24 -2.73 -23.23
CA ALA A 174 -10.31 -3.65 -23.62
C ALA A 174 -9.77 -5.04 -23.99
N ASP A 175 -8.66 -5.11 -24.73
CA ASP A 175 -7.99 -6.38 -25.07
C ASP A 175 -7.49 -7.13 -23.84
N ARG A 176 -6.92 -6.40 -22.87
CA ARG A 176 -6.48 -6.99 -21.60
C ARG A 176 -7.67 -7.53 -20.81
N GLN A 177 -8.77 -6.78 -20.74
CA GLN A 177 -10.00 -7.24 -20.07
C GLN A 177 -10.62 -8.46 -20.76
N MET A 178 -10.60 -8.55 -22.09
CA MET A 178 -11.05 -9.74 -22.80
C MET A 178 -10.20 -10.97 -22.48
N LYS A 179 -8.86 -10.81 -22.44
CA LYS A 179 -7.96 -11.90 -22.07
C LYS A 179 -8.25 -12.40 -20.64
N LEU A 180 -8.49 -11.48 -19.70
CA LEU A 180 -8.89 -11.83 -18.34
C LEU A 180 -10.21 -12.61 -18.34
N MET A 181 -11.22 -12.13 -19.06
CA MET A 181 -12.52 -12.79 -19.13
C MET A 181 -12.41 -14.21 -19.68
N ARG A 182 -11.55 -14.47 -20.67
CA ARG A 182 -11.26 -15.84 -21.13
C ARG A 182 -10.70 -16.73 -20.02
N ILE A 183 -9.66 -16.26 -19.32
CA ILE A 183 -9.03 -17.01 -18.22
C ILE A 183 -10.07 -17.35 -17.14
N LEU A 184 -10.92 -16.38 -16.77
CA LEU A 184 -11.93 -16.57 -15.73
C LEU A 184 -13.10 -17.44 -16.19
N LYS A 185 -13.50 -17.38 -17.47
CA LYS A 185 -14.52 -18.28 -18.07
C LYS A 185 -14.07 -19.74 -18.01
N ASP A 186 -12.81 -20.02 -18.37
CA ASP A 186 -12.27 -21.38 -18.28
C ASP A 186 -12.17 -21.84 -16.82
N GLY A 187 -11.79 -20.95 -15.92
CA GLY A 187 -11.65 -21.23 -14.49
C GLY A 187 -12.99 -21.47 -13.78
N ILE A 188 -14.04 -20.71 -14.10
CA ILE A 188 -15.33 -20.83 -13.41
C ILE A 188 -15.99 -22.18 -13.68
N VAL A 189 -15.88 -22.72 -14.89
CA VAL A 189 -16.42 -24.04 -15.25
C VAL A 189 -15.79 -25.13 -14.39
N LEU A 190 -14.46 -25.09 -14.24
CA LEU A 190 -13.72 -26.02 -13.37
C LEU A 190 -14.11 -25.85 -11.89
N LYS A 191 -14.23 -24.60 -11.42
CA LYS A 191 -14.60 -24.31 -10.02
C LYS A 191 -16.02 -24.77 -9.70
N VAL A 192 -16.99 -24.52 -10.59
CA VAL A 192 -18.39 -24.95 -10.45
C VAL A 192 -18.49 -26.46 -10.29
N LEU A 193 -17.76 -27.23 -11.11
CA LEU A 193 -17.75 -28.69 -10.99
C LEU A 193 -17.17 -29.17 -9.66
N ASN A 194 -16.05 -28.59 -9.22
CA ASN A 194 -15.44 -28.94 -7.93
C ASN A 194 -16.37 -28.61 -6.76
N VAL A 195 -16.99 -27.43 -6.78
CA VAL A 195 -17.97 -27.03 -5.75
C VAL A 195 -19.20 -27.92 -5.77
N LYS A 196 -19.70 -28.30 -6.96
CA LYS A 196 -20.84 -29.20 -7.08
C LYS A 196 -20.55 -30.56 -6.44
N GLU A 197 -19.35 -31.10 -6.66
CA GLU A 197 -18.89 -32.34 -5.99
C GLU A 197 -18.79 -32.20 -4.47
N GLU A 198 -18.35 -31.05 -3.97
CA GLU A 198 -18.31 -30.77 -2.52
C GLU A 198 -19.72 -30.68 -1.92
N LEU A 199 -20.67 -30.07 -2.62
CA LEU A 199 -22.05 -29.91 -2.16
C LEU A 199 -22.86 -31.21 -2.24
N THR A 200 -22.62 -32.03 -3.27
CA THR A 200 -23.22 -33.38 -3.33
C THR A 200 -22.68 -34.26 -2.21
N GLY A 201 -21.39 -34.15 -1.87
CA GLY A 201 -20.80 -34.81 -0.69
C GLY A 201 -21.43 -34.38 0.64
N LYS A 202 -22.06 -33.20 0.70
CA LYS A 202 -22.83 -32.70 1.87
C LYS A 202 -24.31 -33.08 1.84
N ASN A 203 -24.73 -33.96 0.93
CA ASN A 203 -26.12 -34.41 0.74
C ASN A 203 -27.11 -33.27 0.45
N ILE A 204 -26.68 -32.21 -0.25
CA ILE A 204 -27.59 -31.15 -0.69
C ILE A 204 -28.38 -31.63 -1.93
N PRO A 205 -29.72 -31.51 -1.94
CA PRO A 205 -30.54 -31.94 -3.07
C PRO A 205 -30.19 -31.20 -4.36
N GLU A 206 -30.18 -31.91 -5.50
CA GLU A 206 -29.97 -31.34 -6.84
C GLU A 206 -30.73 -30.05 -7.16
N PRO A 207 -32.03 -29.89 -6.83
CA PRO A 207 -32.75 -28.65 -7.11
C PRO A 207 -32.19 -27.44 -6.36
N ASN A 208 -31.54 -27.64 -5.20
CA ASN A 208 -30.96 -26.58 -4.38
C ASN A 208 -29.46 -26.38 -4.65
N LEU A 209 -28.79 -27.32 -5.32
CA LEU A 209 -27.34 -27.24 -5.59
C LEU A 209 -26.97 -25.96 -6.33
N LYS A 210 -27.81 -25.51 -7.28
CA LYS A 210 -27.54 -24.33 -8.10
C LYS A 210 -27.49 -23.06 -7.26
N ASP A 211 -28.54 -22.82 -6.48
CA ASP A 211 -28.62 -21.62 -5.65
C ASP A 211 -27.57 -21.67 -4.53
N GLU A 212 -27.34 -22.83 -3.93
CA GLU A 212 -26.34 -22.97 -2.87
C GLU A 212 -24.90 -22.81 -3.39
N LEU A 213 -24.61 -23.26 -4.62
CA LEU A 213 -23.34 -23.02 -5.28
C LEU A 213 -23.08 -21.53 -5.50
N GLY A 214 -24.08 -20.81 -6.01
CA GLY A 214 -24.00 -19.36 -6.20
C GLY A 214 -23.79 -18.64 -4.87
N VAL A 215 -24.55 -19.02 -3.84
CA VAL A 215 -24.41 -18.46 -2.48
C VAL A 215 -23.00 -18.71 -1.94
N MET A 216 -22.46 -19.92 -2.10
CA MET A 216 -21.14 -20.26 -1.57
C MET A 216 -20.02 -19.44 -2.24
N LEU A 217 -20.06 -19.28 -3.56
CA LEU A 217 -19.06 -18.52 -4.30
C LEU A 217 -19.15 -17.01 -4.01
N VAL A 218 -20.37 -16.46 -3.94
CA VAL A 218 -20.57 -15.05 -3.57
C VAL A 218 -20.16 -14.80 -2.12
N ALA A 219 -20.42 -15.72 -1.20
CA ALA A 219 -19.98 -15.62 0.19
C ALA A 219 -18.45 -15.63 0.29
N ASN A 220 -17.77 -16.51 -0.47
CA ASN A 220 -16.30 -16.54 -0.52
C ASN A 220 -15.73 -15.24 -1.09
N LEU A 221 -16.35 -14.69 -2.16
CA LEU A 221 -15.96 -13.41 -2.72
C LEU A 221 -16.13 -12.28 -1.70
N GLN A 222 -17.28 -12.23 -1.03
CA GLN A 222 -17.55 -11.20 -0.04
C GLN A 222 -16.60 -11.27 1.16
N GLU A 223 -16.19 -12.47 1.57
CA GLU A 223 -15.16 -12.64 2.59
C GLU A 223 -13.82 -12.04 2.13
N LYS A 224 -13.37 -12.33 0.91
CA LYS A 224 -12.14 -11.76 0.35
C LYS A 224 -12.21 -10.23 0.22
N GLN A 225 -13.34 -9.71 -0.24
CA GLN A 225 -13.61 -8.27 -0.32
C GLN A 225 -13.53 -7.60 1.06
N ASN A 226 -14.09 -8.20 2.10
CA ASN A 226 -14.01 -7.64 3.45
C ASN A 226 -12.58 -7.67 4.01
N THR A 227 -11.81 -8.71 3.69
CA THR A 227 -10.38 -8.77 4.03
C THR A 227 -9.62 -7.64 3.34
N GLU A 228 -9.86 -7.41 2.04
CA GLU A 228 -9.31 -6.27 1.32
C GLU A 228 -9.72 -4.94 1.95
N SER A 229 -11.01 -4.71 2.24
CA SER A 229 -11.49 -3.47 2.86
C SER A 229 -10.79 -3.21 4.19
N ARG A 230 -10.64 -4.23 5.04
CA ARG A 230 -9.94 -4.09 6.33
C ARG A 230 -8.46 -3.78 6.14
N ALA A 231 -7.80 -4.46 5.20
CA ALA A 231 -6.40 -4.20 4.90
C ALA A 231 -6.20 -2.78 4.37
N VAL A 232 -7.06 -2.31 3.47
CA VAL A 232 -7.07 -0.92 3.00
C VAL A 232 -7.29 0.05 4.16
N GLU A 233 -8.33 -0.14 4.97
CA GLU A 233 -8.61 0.71 6.15
C GLU A 233 -7.40 0.82 7.09
N ASN A 234 -6.73 -0.30 7.37
CA ASN A 234 -5.53 -0.33 8.20
C ASN A 234 -4.38 0.47 7.56
N ILE A 235 -4.17 0.32 6.25
CA ILE A 235 -3.13 1.04 5.53
C ILE A 235 -3.42 2.55 5.51
N LEU A 236 -4.68 2.97 5.36
CA LEU A 236 -5.04 4.39 5.29
C LEU A 236 -4.79 5.15 6.60
N ALA A 237 -4.90 4.49 7.75
CA ALA A 237 -4.88 5.14 9.06
C ALA A 237 -3.57 5.90 9.39
N GLU A 238 -2.43 5.51 8.80
CA GLU A 238 -1.10 6.02 9.17
C GLU A 238 -0.35 6.74 8.04
N LYS A 239 -0.97 6.93 6.87
CA LYS A 239 -0.25 7.42 5.67
C LYS A 239 -0.43 8.92 5.44
N GLU A 240 0.58 9.51 4.81
CA GLU A 240 0.58 10.91 4.41
C GLU A 240 -0.28 11.16 3.17
N VAL A 241 -0.81 12.38 3.02
CA VAL A 241 -1.72 12.77 1.92
C VAL A 241 -1.14 12.50 0.53
N ALA A 242 0.16 12.68 0.33
CA ALA A 242 0.82 12.38 -0.94
C ALA A 242 0.73 10.88 -1.28
N VAL A 243 1.01 10.03 -0.31
CA VAL A 243 0.90 8.56 -0.45
C VAL A 243 -0.55 8.14 -0.64
N LEU A 244 -1.49 8.78 0.06
CA LEU A 244 -2.92 8.49 -0.09
C LEU A 244 -3.43 8.83 -1.50
N ASN A 245 -3.02 9.95 -2.09
CA ASN A 245 -3.35 10.26 -3.47
C ASN A 245 -2.79 9.22 -4.45
N LEU A 246 -1.58 8.70 -4.17
CA LEU A 246 -0.98 7.64 -4.96
C LEU A 246 -1.78 6.33 -4.89
N ILE A 247 -2.21 5.95 -3.68
CA ILE A 247 -3.08 4.79 -3.47
C ILE A 247 -4.41 4.98 -4.19
N LYS A 248 -4.99 6.19 -4.13
CA LYS A 248 -6.25 6.51 -4.83
C LYS A 248 -6.12 6.32 -6.34
N ASP A 249 -5.06 6.85 -6.94
CA ASP A 249 -4.82 6.73 -8.38
C ASP A 249 -4.54 5.28 -8.78
N GLU A 250 -3.89 4.50 -7.92
CA GLU A 250 -3.72 3.05 -8.14
C GLU A 250 -5.05 2.30 -8.07
N GLN A 251 -5.89 2.55 -7.06
CA GLN A 251 -7.19 1.88 -6.94
C GLN A 251 -8.09 2.20 -8.13
N ARG A 252 -8.03 3.44 -8.63
CA ARG A 252 -8.71 3.83 -9.86
C ARG A 252 -8.18 3.08 -11.08
N ARG A 253 -6.85 2.95 -11.21
CA ARG A 253 -6.23 2.17 -12.30
C ARG A 253 -6.61 0.69 -12.23
N ILE A 254 -6.56 0.09 -11.04
CA ILE A 254 -7.02 -1.27 -10.77
C ILE A 254 -8.45 -1.44 -11.25
N ARG A 255 -9.35 -0.48 -10.95
CA ARG A 255 -10.72 -0.53 -11.49
C ARG A 255 -10.75 -0.47 -13.02
N GLN A 256 -10.10 0.52 -13.64
CA GLN A 256 -10.12 0.71 -15.09
C GLN A 256 -9.56 -0.48 -15.87
N GLU A 257 -8.53 -1.15 -15.33
CA GLU A 257 -7.93 -2.33 -15.95
C GLU A 257 -8.63 -3.65 -15.58
N CYS A 258 -9.71 -3.59 -14.79
CA CYS A 258 -10.42 -4.76 -14.25
C CYS A 258 -9.53 -5.73 -13.45
N ILE A 259 -8.72 -5.12 -12.58
CA ILE A 259 -7.99 -5.56 -11.39
C ILE A 259 -8.62 -6.59 -10.43
N VAL A 260 -9.27 -7.66 -10.85
CA VAL A 260 -10.19 -8.45 -9.98
C VAL A 260 -9.53 -9.60 -9.19
N ASP A 261 -8.54 -9.25 -8.35
CA ASP A 261 -7.79 -10.23 -7.54
C ASP A 261 -8.67 -11.10 -6.62
N ASN A 262 -9.70 -10.53 -5.99
CA ASN A 262 -10.56 -11.31 -5.09
C ASN A 262 -11.33 -12.37 -5.87
N LEU A 263 -11.84 -12.02 -7.05
CA LEU A 263 -12.56 -12.95 -7.91
C LEU A 263 -11.64 -14.04 -8.46
N ALA A 264 -10.44 -13.67 -8.91
CA ALA A 264 -9.43 -14.63 -9.33
C ALA A 264 -9.05 -15.58 -8.18
N ALA A 265 -8.96 -15.08 -6.95
CA ALA A 265 -8.71 -15.92 -5.77
C ALA A 265 -9.85 -16.91 -5.50
N VAL A 266 -11.11 -16.49 -5.62
CA VAL A 266 -12.28 -17.36 -5.43
C VAL A 266 -12.36 -18.44 -6.51
N ILE A 267 -12.09 -18.07 -7.75
CA ILE A 267 -12.20 -18.99 -8.90
C ILE A 267 -10.96 -19.87 -8.96
N LEU A 268 -9.76 -19.30 -9.15
CA LEU A 268 -8.54 -19.99 -9.58
C LEU A 268 -7.66 -20.50 -8.43
N GLN A 269 -7.73 -19.90 -7.24
CA GLN A 269 -6.84 -20.28 -6.15
C GLN A 269 -7.33 -21.54 -5.44
N LYS A 270 -6.38 -22.44 -5.13
CA LYS A 270 -6.66 -23.68 -4.42
C LYS A 270 -6.76 -23.42 -2.92
N ASP A 271 -7.80 -23.91 -2.27
CA ASP A 271 -7.92 -23.87 -0.79
C ASP A 271 -6.95 -24.82 -0.06
N GLN A 272 -6.08 -25.54 -0.77
CA GLN A 272 -5.36 -26.71 -0.25
C GLN A 272 -3.89 -26.50 0.18
N GLU A 273 -3.25 -25.36 -0.02
CA GLU A 273 -1.82 -25.23 0.37
C GLU A 273 -1.57 -25.25 1.91
N GLU A 274 -2.60 -25.25 2.74
CA GLU A 274 -2.47 -25.24 4.21
C GLU A 274 -2.84 -26.56 4.92
N THR A 275 -3.40 -27.54 4.21
CA THR A 275 -3.87 -28.78 4.87
C THR A 275 -2.72 -29.66 5.37
N LEU A 276 -1.49 -29.52 4.86
CA LEU A 276 -0.41 -30.44 5.20
C LEU A 276 0.18 -30.23 6.61
N GLU A 277 0.27 -28.99 7.11
CA GLU A 277 0.85 -28.74 8.44
C GLU A 277 -0.17 -28.86 9.58
N GLY A 278 -1.41 -28.43 9.36
CA GLY A 278 -2.47 -28.54 10.38
C GLY A 278 -3.07 -29.93 10.52
N ASN A 279 -2.98 -30.78 9.49
CA ASN A 279 -3.48 -32.16 9.56
C ASN A 279 -2.62 -33.06 10.45
N SER A 280 -1.37 -32.73 10.75
CA SER A 280 -0.51 -33.65 11.51
C SER A 280 -0.98 -33.84 12.96
N ASP A 281 -1.50 -32.78 13.59
CA ASP A 281 -1.96 -32.85 14.99
C ASP A 281 -3.40 -33.38 15.09
N VAL A 282 -4.25 -33.05 14.11
CA VAL A 282 -5.62 -33.60 14.02
C VAL A 282 -5.57 -35.10 13.70
N SER A 283 -4.69 -35.52 12.80
CA SER A 283 -4.53 -36.94 12.44
C SER A 283 -3.96 -37.77 13.59
N LYS A 284 -3.05 -37.20 14.41
CA LYS A 284 -2.60 -37.86 15.65
C LYS A 284 -3.74 -38.04 16.66
N ALA A 285 -4.56 -37.01 16.86
CA ALA A 285 -5.73 -37.09 17.76
C ALA A 285 -6.79 -38.07 17.24
N GLU A 286 -6.99 -38.17 15.93
CA GLU A 286 -7.88 -39.17 15.31
C GLU A 286 -7.36 -40.59 15.54
N ASN A 287 -6.06 -40.83 15.29
CA ASN A 287 -5.42 -42.14 15.52
C ASN A 287 -5.44 -42.55 17.01
N GLU A 288 -5.30 -41.61 17.93
CA GLU A 288 -5.41 -41.88 19.38
C GLU A 288 -6.84 -42.23 19.80
N ASN A 289 -7.85 -41.58 19.21
CA ASN A 289 -9.25 -41.91 19.47
C ASN A 289 -9.67 -43.24 18.85
N GLU A 290 -9.19 -43.57 17.65
CA GLU A 290 -9.40 -44.90 17.05
C GLU A 290 -8.85 -46.02 17.95
N LYS A 291 -7.68 -45.81 18.57
CA LYS A 291 -7.14 -46.74 19.58
C LYS A 291 -8.03 -46.84 20.81
N GLN A 292 -8.56 -45.73 21.32
CA GLN A 292 -9.48 -45.75 22.48
C GLN A 292 -10.82 -46.44 22.15
N PHE A 293 -11.32 -46.31 20.92
CA PHE A 293 -12.50 -47.05 20.46
C PHE A 293 -12.24 -48.55 20.41
N ALA A 294 -11.08 -48.97 19.89
CA ALA A 294 -10.67 -50.37 19.85
C ALA A 294 -10.45 -50.95 21.26
N GLU A 295 -9.88 -50.19 22.19
CA GLU A 295 -9.70 -50.60 23.59
C GLU A 295 -11.04 -50.78 24.31
N MET A 296 -12.01 -49.86 24.11
CA MET A 296 -13.35 -50.01 24.68
C MET A 296 -14.09 -51.24 24.13
N GLU A 297 -13.92 -51.56 22.84
CA GLU A 297 -14.52 -52.74 22.22
C GLU A 297 -13.88 -54.04 22.76
N ALA A 298 -12.56 -54.06 22.92
CA ALA A 298 -11.85 -55.17 23.55
C ALA A 298 -12.25 -55.37 25.04
N GLU A 299 -12.47 -54.29 25.79
CA GLU A 299 -12.91 -54.33 27.19
C GLU A 299 -14.33 -54.95 27.31
N LEU A 300 -15.20 -54.71 26.33
CA LEU A 300 -16.53 -55.32 26.22
C LEU A 300 -16.44 -56.84 26.02
N GLU A 301 -15.50 -57.29 25.18
CA GLU A 301 -15.24 -58.71 24.90
C GLU A 301 -14.67 -59.43 26.14
N VAL A 302 -13.74 -58.79 26.86
CA VAL A 302 -13.12 -59.33 28.08
C VAL A 302 -14.11 -59.41 29.23
N GLU A 303 -14.93 -58.39 29.46
CA GLU A 303 -15.97 -58.38 30.49
C GLU A 303 -17.03 -59.46 30.20
N ARG A 304 -17.39 -59.66 28.93
CA ARG A 304 -18.29 -60.74 28.48
C ARG A 304 -17.72 -62.13 28.79
N GLN A 305 -16.45 -62.38 28.47
CA GLN A 305 -15.79 -63.66 28.76
C GLN A 305 -15.65 -63.90 30.27
N ARG A 306 -15.33 -62.86 31.04
CA ARG A 306 -15.18 -62.94 32.50
C ARG A 306 -16.49 -63.25 33.23
N ARG A 307 -17.60 -62.68 32.76
CA ARG A 307 -18.94 -62.98 33.33
C ARG A 307 -19.50 -64.33 32.90
N PHE A 308 -19.14 -64.80 31.71
CA PHE A 308 -19.42 -66.17 31.29
C PHE A 308 -18.68 -67.20 32.16
N LEU A 309 -17.41 -66.96 32.47
CA LEU A 309 -16.57 -67.84 33.31
C LEU A 309 -16.99 -67.87 34.80
N THR A 310 -17.72 -66.85 35.28
CA THR A 310 -18.18 -66.76 36.69
C THR A 310 -19.56 -67.36 36.92
N GLY A 311 -20.20 -67.93 35.89
CA GLY A 311 -21.46 -68.68 36.01
C GLY A 311 -22.70 -67.80 36.21
N ALA A 312 -22.64 -66.51 35.85
CA ALA A 312 -23.79 -65.61 35.91
C ALA A 312 -24.90 -66.06 34.93
N SER A 313 -26.16 -65.80 35.29
CA SER A 313 -27.29 -66.15 34.41
C SER A 313 -27.30 -65.30 33.13
N GLU A 314 -27.81 -65.84 32.03
CA GLU A 314 -27.88 -65.13 30.74
C GLU A 314 -28.58 -63.76 30.84
N ALA A 315 -29.59 -63.63 31.71
CA ALA A 315 -30.29 -62.38 31.94
C ALA A 315 -29.42 -61.32 32.65
N GLU A 316 -28.61 -61.73 33.63
CA GLU A 316 -27.68 -60.85 34.36
C GLU A 316 -26.49 -60.45 33.48
N ILE A 317 -26.01 -61.35 32.62
CA ILE A 317 -24.98 -61.06 31.61
C ILE A 317 -25.50 -60.01 30.62
N ASN A 318 -26.73 -60.18 30.12
CA ASN A 318 -27.31 -59.24 29.16
C ASN A 318 -27.62 -57.86 29.79
N ALA A 319 -28.11 -57.82 31.02
CA ALA A 319 -28.33 -56.56 31.73
C ALA A 319 -27.02 -55.79 31.96
N ALA A 320 -25.97 -56.46 32.44
CA ALA A 320 -24.66 -55.86 32.65
C ALA A 320 -24.00 -55.39 31.35
N LEU A 321 -24.11 -56.17 30.27
CA LEU A 321 -23.61 -55.76 28.95
C LEU A 321 -24.37 -54.56 28.40
N SER A 322 -25.68 -54.43 28.67
CA SER A 322 -26.47 -53.27 28.24
C SER A 322 -26.05 -51.99 28.98
N GLU A 323 -25.74 -52.09 30.27
CA GLU A 323 -25.30 -50.95 31.07
C GLU A 323 -23.88 -50.53 30.69
N LEU A 324 -22.98 -51.50 30.45
CA LEU A 324 -21.63 -51.25 29.95
C LEU A 324 -21.67 -50.62 28.55
N ARG A 325 -22.52 -51.11 27.64
CA ARG A 325 -22.72 -50.52 26.31
C ARG A 325 -23.20 -49.08 26.40
N ARG A 326 -24.16 -48.77 27.28
CA ARG A 326 -24.64 -47.40 27.49
C ARG A 326 -23.54 -46.49 28.03
N GLN A 327 -22.70 -46.97 28.94
CA GLN A 327 -21.54 -46.21 29.44
C GLN A 327 -20.49 -45.98 28.36
N GLN A 328 -20.22 -46.98 27.51
CA GLN A 328 -19.31 -46.86 26.39
C GLN A 328 -19.88 -45.94 25.30
N GLU A 329 -21.16 -46.03 24.95
CA GLU A 329 -21.81 -45.11 24.01
C GLU A 329 -21.74 -43.66 24.50
N ALA A 330 -21.97 -43.41 25.78
CA ALA A 330 -21.80 -42.09 26.38
C ALA A 330 -20.33 -41.60 26.29
N LYS A 331 -19.35 -42.48 26.55
CA LYS A 331 -17.93 -42.17 26.34
C LYS A 331 -17.60 -41.91 24.86
N LYS A 332 -18.15 -42.70 23.93
CA LYS A 332 -17.95 -42.52 22.49
C LYS A 332 -18.51 -41.19 22.01
N GLN A 333 -19.71 -40.83 22.46
CA GLN A 333 -20.31 -39.52 22.16
C GLN A 333 -19.48 -38.36 22.73
N ALA A 334 -18.99 -38.48 23.97
CA ALA A 334 -18.12 -37.46 24.56
C ALA A 334 -16.79 -37.31 23.80
N LEU A 335 -16.13 -38.41 23.43
CA LEU A 335 -14.90 -38.40 22.64
C LEU A 335 -15.12 -37.80 21.25
N ASN A 336 -16.19 -38.18 20.55
CA ASN A 336 -16.56 -37.59 19.26
C ASN A 336 -16.81 -36.07 19.38
N ALA A 337 -17.51 -35.61 20.41
CA ALA A 337 -17.71 -34.18 20.63
C ALA A 337 -16.39 -33.43 20.89
N THR A 338 -15.44 -34.04 21.62
CA THR A 338 -14.11 -33.45 21.82
C THR A 338 -13.28 -33.42 20.54
N LEU A 339 -13.35 -34.46 19.71
CA LEU A 339 -12.70 -34.51 18.39
C LEU A 339 -13.26 -33.45 17.44
N GLU A 340 -14.59 -33.34 17.37
CA GLU A 340 -15.23 -32.30 16.57
C GLU A 340 -14.82 -30.90 17.05
N HIS A 341 -14.76 -30.69 18.36
CA HIS A 341 -14.27 -29.44 18.93
C HIS A 341 -12.81 -29.15 18.53
N GLN A 342 -11.93 -30.16 18.61
CA GLN A 342 -10.52 -30.03 18.20
C GLN A 342 -10.37 -29.79 16.69
N ARG A 343 -11.11 -30.52 15.85
CA ARG A 343 -11.15 -30.32 14.39
C ARG A 343 -11.60 -28.91 14.05
N ASN A 344 -12.65 -28.42 14.71
CA ASN A 344 -13.15 -27.06 14.49
C ASN A 344 -12.15 -26.00 14.96
N LEU A 345 -11.47 -26.22 16.09
CA LEU A 345 -10.44 -25.33 16.60
C LEU A 345 -9.20 -25.29 15.71
N ALA A 346 -8.78 -26.44 15.17
CA ALA A 346 -7.70 -26.54 14.20
C ALA A 346 -8.04 -25.82 12.89
N LYS A 347 -9.25 -26.03 12.35
CA LYS A 347 -9.76 -25.30 11.18
C LYS A 347 -9.75 -23.79 11.41
N ALA A 348 -10.27 -23.32 12.56
CA ALA A 348 -10.29 -21.90 12.90
C ALA A 348 -8.87 -21.30 13.03
N LYS A 349 -7.91 -22.05 13.58
CA LYS A 349 -6.50 -21.62 13.66
C LYS A 349 -5.83 -21.53 12.29
N LEU A 350 -6.04 -22.51 11.42
CA LEU A 350 -5.55 -22.49 10.05
C LEU A 350 -6.12 -21.30 9.29
N GLU A 351 -7.43 -21.08 9.39
CA GLU A 351 -8.10 -19.97 8.73
C GLU A 351 -7.66 -18.60 9.27
N ALA A 352 -7.41 -18.48 10.58
CA ALA A 352 -6.82 -17.28 11.16
C ALA A 352 -5.38 -17.03 10.66
N ARG A 353 -4.58 -18.08 10.47
CA ARG A 353 -3.25 -17.98 9.85
C ARG A 353 -3.36 -17.57 8.38
N ARG A 354 -4.31 -18.15 7.63
CA ARG A 354 -4.60 -17.78 6.24
C ARG A 354 -4.89 -16.30 6.12
N ARG A 355 -5.84 -15.79 6.93
CA ARG A 355 -6.21 -14.36 6.95
C ARG A 355 -5.01 -13.46 7.23
N ARG A 356 -4.19 -13.79 8.23
CA ARG A 356 -2.98 -13.02 8.53
C ARG A 356 -1.99 -13.00 7.38
N ARG A 357 -1.87 -14.10 6.63
CA ARG A 357 -1.00 -14.15 5.44
C ARG A 357 -1.58 -13.36 4.29
N ASP A 358 -2.88 -13.47 4.04
CA ASP A 358 -3.57 -12.69 3.01
C ASP A 358 -3.45 -11.18 3.31
N ASP A 359 -3.65 -10.77 4.57
CA ASP A 359 -3.46 -9.39 5.04
C ASP A 359 -2.02 -8.91 4.79
N LYS A 360 -1.02 -9.73 5.19
CA LYS A 360 0.40 -9.42 5.00
C LYS A 360 0.79 -9.33 3.51
N GLN A 361 0.30 -10.26 2.68
CA GLN A 361 0.55 -10.24 1.24
C GLN A 361 -0.06 -8.99 0.60
N TYR A 362 -1.26 -8.60 1.02
CA TYR A 362 -1.89 -7.39 0.52
C TYR A 362 -1.12 -6.12 0.92
N GLU A 363 -0.62 -6.06 2.16
CA GLU A 363 0.27 -4.99 2.62
C GLU A 363 1.59 -4.94 1.81
N GLU A 364 2.20 -6.09 1.55
CA GLU A 364 3.41 -6.22 0.72
C GLU A 364 3.14 -5.79 -0.73
N ASP A 365 2.03 -6.21 -1.33
CA ASP A 365 1.63 -5.83 -2.69
C ASP A 365 1.39 -4.32 -2.81
N ILE A 366 0.75 -3.70 -1.82
CA ILE A 366 0.59 -2.24 -1.78
C ILE A 366 1.93 -1.55 -1.58
N ALA A 367 2.78 -2.03 -0.68
CA ALA A 367 4.09 -1.44 -0.44
C ALA A 367 4.98 -1.51 -1.68
N THR A 368 4.97 -2.64 -2.40
CA THR A 368 5.69 -2.78 -3.67
C THR A 368 5.11 -1.88 -4.76
N SER A 369 3.79 -1.76 -4.88
CA SER A 369 3.17 -0.82 -5.81
C SER A 369 3.56 0.63 -5.50
N LEU A 370 3.50 1.04 -4.23
CA LEU A 370 3.92 2.36 -3.76
C LEU A 370 5.40 2.67 -4.07
N LEU A 371 6.30 1.72 -3.82
CA LEU A 371 7.72 1.85 -4.16
C LEU A 371 7.94 2.02 -5.66
N MET A 372 7.26 1.21 -6.47
CA MET A 372 7.36 1.31 -7.93
C MET A 372 6.83 2.66 -8.43
N MET A 373 5.76 3.18 -7.83
CA MET A 373 5.24 4.50 -8.20
C MET A 373 6.15 5.64 -7.76
N ALA A 374 6.75 5.56 -6.57
CA ALA A 374 7.75 6.53 -6.12
C ALA A 374 8.99 6.55 -7.05
N GLU A 375 9.43 5.38 -7.51
CA GLU A 375 10.50 5.27 -8.52
C GLU A 375 10.09 5.95 -9.85
N GLN A 376 8.84 5.82 -10.26
CA GLN A 376 8.31 6.50 -11.46
C GLN A 376 8.18 8.01 -11.30
N GLU A 377 7.73 8.51 -10.15
CA GLU A 377 7.76 9.94 -9.90
C GLU A 377 9.18 10.47 -9.99
N SER A 378 10.15 9.72 -9.46
CA SER A 378 11.56 10.07 -9.59
C SER A 378 12.05 10.07 -11.04
N SER A 379 11.62 9.10 -11.87
CA SER A 379 12.01 9.01 -13.28
C SER A 379 11.34 10.10 -14.12
N LEU A 380 10.06 10.39 -13.91
CA LEU A 380 9.33 11.48 -14.56
C LEU A 380 9.89 12.85 -14.16
N VAL A 381 10.30 13.03 -12.90
CA VAL A 381 10.98 14.27 -12.47
C VAL A 381 12.32 14.40 -13.21
N ARG A 382 13.11 13.32 -13.30
CA ARG A 382 14.37 13.32 -14.09
C ARG A 382 14.10 13.65 -15.56
N GLU A 383 13.11 13.01 -16.18
CA GLU A 383 12.73 13.27 -17.57
C GLU A 383 12.26 14.72 -17.77
N LYS A 384 11.40 15.24 -16.90
CA LYS A 384 10.98 16.66 -16.92
C LYS A 384 12.17 17.60 -16.81
N THR A 385 13.15 17.29 -15.94
CA THR A 385 14.37 18.11 -15.83
C THR A 385 15.24 18.02 -17.08
N MET A 386 15.31 16.85 -17.73
CA MET A 386 16.03 16.66 -19.00
C MET A 386 15.35 17.41 -20.15
N ILE A 387 14.02 17.34 -20.26
CA ILE A 387 13.24 18.09 -21.25
C ILE A 387 13.36 19.61 -21.02
N GLN A 388 13.37 20.06 -19.77
CA GLN A 388 13.60 21.48 -19.48
C GLN A 388 15.02 21.93 -19.87
N ARG A 389 16.03 21.08 -19.64
CA ARG A 389 17.41 21.33 -20.08
C ARG A 389 17.52 21.33 -21.61
N SER A 390 16.86 20.40 -22.31
CA SER A 390 16.86 20.34 -23.77
C SER A 390 16.18 21.56 -24.37
N LYS A 391 15.00 21.95 -23.87
CA LYS A 391 14.29 23.18 -24.30
C LYS A 391 15.14 24.44 -24.09
N GLN A 392 15.88 24.53 -22.98
CA GLN A 392 16.82 25.64 -22.77
C GLN A 392 17.96 25.62 -23.78
N GLY A 393 18.49 24.43 -24.09
CA GLY A 393 19.50 24.21 -25.13
C GLY A 393 19.01 24.59 -26.54
N GLU A 394 17.82 24.15 -26.93
CA GLU A 394 17.15 24.49 -28.19
C GLU A 394 16.94 26.00 -28.31
N SER A 395 16.44 26.66 -27.26
CA SER A 395 16.27 28.13 -27.27
C SER A 395 17.59 28.89 -27.47
N LEU A 396 18.70 28.34 -26.97
CA LEU A 396 20.02 28.91 -27.14
C LEU A 396 20.56 28.65 -28.56
N GLN A 397 20.36 27.44 -29.09
CA GLN A 397 20.70 27.10 -30.47
C GLN A 397 19.90 27.94 -31.46
N GLU A 398 18.61 28.15 -31.24
CA GLU A 398 17.76 29.01 -32.06
C GLU A 398 18.25 30.46 -32.06
N ARG A 399 18.63 31.00 -30.88
CA ARG A 399 19.25 32.34 -30.79
C ARG A 399 20.58 32.42 -31.53
N LEU A 400 21.40 31.36 -31.50
CA LEU A 400 22.66 31.31 -32.24
C LEU A 400 22.43 31.17 -33.75
N ALA A 401 21.46 30.37 -34.18
CA ALA A 401 21.06 30.23 -35.58
C ALA A 401 20.55 31.56 -36.13
N ARG A 402 19.68 32.26 -35.39
CA ARG A 402 19.20 33.60 -35.75
C ARG A 402 20.35 34.61 -35.88
N ARG A 403 21.34 34.58 -34.99
CA ARG A 403 22.56 35.40 -35.13
C ARG A 403 23.40 35.03 -36.35
N ARG A 404 23.47 33.75 -36.73
CA ARG A 404 24.18 33.30 -37.94
C ARG A 404 23.46 33.77 -39.20
N GLU A 405 22.13 33.69 -39.23
CA GLU A 405 21.30 34.20 -40.31
C GLU A 405 21.38 35.73 -40.44
N GLU A 406 21.36 36.47 -39.33
CA GLU A 406 21.53 37.93 -39.34
C GLU A 406 22.90 38.33 -39.89
N ARG A 407 23.97 37.60 -39.54
CA ARG A 407 25.30 37.81 -40.13
C ARG A 407 25.35 37.45 -41.61
N ALA A 408 24.67 36.38 -42.02
CA ALA A 408 24.60 35.98 -43.43
C ALA A 408 23.83 37.03 -44.25
N LYS A 409 22.70 37.52 -43.73
CA LYS A 409 21.91 38.61 -44.35
C LYS A 409 22.72 39.90 -44.45
N ARG A 410 23.45 40.27 -43.40
CA ARG A 410 24.33 41.46 -43.41
C ARG A 410 25.46 41.32 -44.43
N LYS A 411 26.08 40.14 -44.54
CA LYS A 411 27.10 39.87 -45.57
C LYS A 411 26.51 39.94 -46.99
N ALA A 412 25.33 39.35 -47.20
CA ALA A 412 24.67 39.40 -48.49
C ALA A 412 24.25 40.83 -48.88
N GLN A 413 23.86 41.66 -47.91
CA GLN A 413 23.60 43.08 -48.13
C GLN A 413 24.88 43.84 -48.49
N GLU A 414 25.98 43.62 -47.77
CA GLU A 414 27.28 44.24 -48.07
C GLU A 414 27.82 43.82 -49.44
N GLU A 415 27.60 42.57 -49.86
CA GLU A 415 28.00 42.07 -51.19
C GLU A 415 27.12 42.63 -52.31
N LEU A 416 25.82 42.82 -52.06
CA LEU A 416 24.93 43.56 -52.96
C LEU A 416 25.33 45.02 -53.10
N GLU A 417 25.68 45.69 -51.98
CA GLU A 417 26.16 47.07 -51.98
C GLU A 417 27.46 47.19 -52.77
N ARG A 418 28.43 46.29 -52.56
CA ARG A 418 29.66 46.23 -53.39
C ARG A 418 29.38 46.02 -54.86
N ASN A 419 28.51 45.08 -55.23
CA ASN A 419 28.19 44.85 -56.64
C ASN A 419 27.52 46.09 -57.28
N THR A 420 26.70 46.84 -56.52
CA THR A 420 26.11 48.09 -57.02
C THR A 420 27.10 49.24 -57.12
N GLU A 421 28.12 49.27 -56.25
CA GLU A 421 29.22 50.25 -56.32
C GLU A 421 30.16 49.91 -57.49
N GLU A 422 30.55 48.64 -57.66
CA GLU A 422 31.35 48.17 -58.80
C GLU A 422 30.63 48.41 -60.14
N SER A 423 29.30 48.21 -60.20
CA SER A 423 28.50 48.53 -61.39
C SER A 423 28.43 50.04 -61.68
N LYS A 424 28.54 50.90 -60.66
CA LYS A 424 28.58 52.36 -60.86
C LYS A 424 29.96 52.82 -61.30
N ASP A 425 31.01 52.22 -60.74
CA ASP A 425 32.40 52.47 -61.15
C ASP A 425 32.65 52.03 -62.60
N GLU A 426 32.02 50.94 -63.07
CA GLU A 426 32.07 50.52 -64.47
C GLU A 426 31.34 51.50 -65.41
N ILE A 427 30.22 52.09 -64.97
CA ILE A 427 29.49 53.11 -65.74
C ILE A 427 30.28 54.44 -65.79
N GLU A 428 30.99 54.81 -64.72
CA GLU A 428 31.84 56.02 -64.69
C GLU A 428 33.18 55.83 -65.44
N GLN A 429 33.66 54.59 -65.60
CA GLN A 429 34.82 54.28 -66.45
C GLN A 429 34.50 54.31 -67.95
N ASP A 430 33.28 53.96 -68.37
CA ASP A 430 32.85 54.03 -69.77
C ASP A 430 32.62 55.47 -70.29
N GLU A 431 32.50 56.48 -69.41
CA GLU A 431 32.41 57.91 -69.82
C GLU A 431 33.77 58.62 -70.00
N ASN A 432 34.90 58.02 -69.61
CA ASN A 432 36.21 58.69 -69.61
C ASN A 432 37.24 58.16 -70.62
N ASP A 433 36.87 57.24 -71.50
CA ASP A 433 37.78 56.78 -72.56
C ASP A 433 37.81 57.70 -73.79
N ARG A 434 38.73 58.68 -73.76
CA ARG A 434 39.47 59.11 -74.96
C ARG A 434 40.95 59.40 -74.66
N PRO A 435 41.88 59.02 -75.55
CA PRO A 435 43.18 58.51 -75.16
C PRO A 435 44.29 59.57 -75.21
N LYS A 436 45.29 59.46 -74.34
CA LYS A 436 46.65 59.95 -74.63
C LYS A 436 47.72 58.97 -74.17
N ALA A 437 48.65 58.78 -75.10
CA ALA A 437 49.66 57.74 -75.14
C ALA A 437 50.89 58.04 -74.28
N ALA A 438 51.59 56.94 -73.96
CA ALA A 438 53.04 56.77 -73.86
C ALA A 438 53.84 57.67 -72.89
N SER A 439 54.53 57.04 -71.93
CA SER A 439 55.93 56.65 -72.13
C SER A 439 56.59 56.08 -70.86
N ALA A 440 57.49 55.11 -71.12
CA ALA A 440 58.74 54.79 -70.43
C ALA A 440 58.73 54.40 -68.94
N GLY A 441 59.09 53.15 -68.68
CA GLY A 441 59.24 52.59 -67.33
C GLY A 441 60.61 52.76 -66.69
N ARG A 442 60.76 52.16 -65.49
CA ARG A 442 62.04 51.70 -64.94
C ARG A 442 61.85 50.77 -63.73
N VAL A 443 62.30 49.52 -63.90
CA VAL A 443 63.15 48.69 -63.00
C VAL A 443 62.82 48.60 -61.50
N VAL A 444 62.28 47.43 -61.12
CA VAL A 444 62.72 46.46 -60.08
C VAL A 444 63.62 46.97 -58.95
N GLU A 445 63.20 46.76 -57.68
CA GLU A 445 64.06 46.11 -56.68
C GLU A 445 63.30 45.54 -55.47
N ARG A 446 63.66 44.30 -55.12
CA ARG A 446 63.31 43.56 -53.90
C ARG A 446 63.94 44.21 -52.68
N THR A 447 63.25 44.21 -51.54
CA THR A 447 63.90 43.82 -50.26
C THR A 447 62.89 43.16 -49.32
N GLU A 448 63.35 42.03 -48.75
CA GLU A 448 62.73 41.28 -47.69
C GLU A 448 63.03 41.87 -46.30
N LYS A 449 62.22 41.45 -45.31
CA LYS A 449 62.46 41.36 -43.85
C LYS A 449 62.38 42.65 -43.05
N LEU A 450 61.44 42.69 -42.09
CA LEU A 450 61.77 42.47 -40.67
C LEU A 450 60.51 42.31 -39.79
N LYS A 451 60.57 41.29 -38.94
CA LYS A 451 59.61 40.96 -37.87
C LYS A 451 59.53 42.08 -36.83
N GLY A 452 58.33 42.38 -36.36
CA GLY A 452 58.09 43.18 -35.18
C GLY A 452 56.74 42.84 -34.55
N ARG A 453 56.77 42.05 -33.46
CA ARG A 453 55.64 41.72 -32.59
C ARG A 453 54.79 42.96 -32.28
N LYS A 454 53.48 42.90 -32.53
CA LYS A 454 52.50 43.76 -31.88
C LYS A 454 51.28 42.93 -31.47
N SER A 455 50.94 43.07 -30.20
CA SER A 455 49.73 42.63 -29.53
C SER A 455 48.48 42.86 -30.40
N SER A 456 47.72 41.79 -30.62
CA SER A 456 46.42 41.82 -31.28
C SER A 456 45.38 42.52 -30.40
N LEU A 457 45.12 43.79 -30.68
CA LEU A 457 43.80 44.38 -30.48
C LEU A 457 42.88 43.96 -31.65
N PRO A 458 41.55 43.86 -31.45
CA PRO A 458 40.63 43.36 -32.46
C PRO A 458 40.66 44.19 -33.76
N GLU A 459 40.75 43.47 -34.86
CA GLU A 459 40.78 43.96 -36.24
C GLU A 459 39.39 44.51 -36.60
N GLY A 460 39.25 45.85 -36.66
CA GLY A 460 37.98 46.50 -36.93
C GLY A 460 37.89 48.00 -36.62
N PHE A 461 38.95 48.63 -36.10
CA PHE A 461 38.98 50.09 -35.82
C PHE A 461 40.01 50.86 -36.65
N SER A 462 40.37 50.37 -37.85
CA SER A 462 41.03 51.19 -38.85
C SER A 462 39.97 51.85 -39.74
N MET A 463 39.46 53.01 -39.29
CA MET A 463 38.84 53.95 -40.23
C MET A 463 39.87 54.32 -41.29
N LYS A 464 39.79 53.70 -42.47
CA LYS A 464 40.41 54.23 -43.68
C LYS A 464 39.67 55.53 -44.00
N ARG A 465 40.22 56.65 -43.53
CA ARG A 465 39.79 57.97 -43.98
C ARG A 465 40.27 58.14 -45.41
N GLU A 466 39.38 57.92 -46.35
CA GLU A 466 39.53 58.51 -47.67
C GLU A 466 39.36 60.02 -47.54
N LYS A 467 40.36 60.76 -47.99
CA LYS A 467 40.32 62.23 -48.03
C LYS A 467 39.54 62.65 -49.27
N THR A 468 38.22 62.66 -49.18
CA THR A 468 37.41 63.55 -50.01
C THR A 468 37.30 64.87 -49.26
N VAL A 469 38.15 65.82 -49.63
CA VAL A 469 37.99 67.23 -49.22
C VAL A 469 36.82 67.77 -50.02
N VAL A 470 35.61 67.66 -49.46
CA VAL A 470 34.48 68.49 -49.88
C VAL A 470 34.54 69.70 -48.95
N ASP A 471 35.12 70.80 -49.44
CA ASP A 471 35.06 72.10 -48.76
C ASP A 471 33.62 72.63 -48.88
N VAL A 472 32.75 72.15 -48.00
CA VAL A 472 31.48 72.82 -47.74
C VAL A 472 31.78 73.94 -46.76
N GLU A 473 31.75 75.18 -47.24
CA GLU A 473 31.73 76.38 -46.39
C GLU A 473 30.41 76.41 -45.59
N VAL A 474 30.34 75.62 -44.53
CA VAL A 474 29.25 75.70 -43.55
C VAL A 474 29.54 76.92 -42.68
N SER A 475 28.65 77.92 -42.71
CA SER A 475 28.76 79.11 -41.86
C SER A 475 28.95 78.71 -40.39
N GLU A 476 29.69 79.51 -39.63
CA GLU A 476 30.00 79.19 -38.23
C GLU A 476 28.74 78.96 -37.38
N ASP A 477 27.63 79.59 -37.74
CA ASP A 477 26.34 79.42 -37.09
C ASP A 477 25.72 78.04 -37.35
N LYS A 478 25.81 77.52 -38.59
CA LYS A 478 25.35 76.16 -38.91
C LYS A 478 26.23 75.09 -38.27
N LYS A 479 27.54 75.33 -38.12
CA LYS A 479 28.43 74.42 -37.36
C LYS A 479 28.04 74.36 -35.88
N LYS A 480 27.75 75.51 -35.27
CA LYS A 480 27.25 75.59 -33.88
C LYS A 480 25.89 74.90 -33.72
N GLU A 481 25.01 75.03 -34.71
CA GLU A 481 23.70 74.38 -34.72
C GLU A 481 23.80 72.85 -34.84
N ILE A 482 24.63 72.33 -35.75
CA ILE A 482 24.85 70.89 -35.92
C ILE A 482 25.49 70.29 -34.65
N VAL A 483 26.52 70.93 -34.10
CA VAL A 483 27.14 70.49 -32.83
C VAL A 483 26.13 70.58 -31.68
N GLY A 484 25.28 71.62 -31.66
CA GLY A 484 24.20 71.77 -30.70
C GLY A 484 23.12 70.68 -30.81
N SER A 485 22.79 70.24 -32.03
CA SER A 485 21.86 69.13 -32.26
C SER A 485 22.46 67.79 -31.82
N LEU A 486 23.72 67.54 -32.19
CA LEU A 486 24.42 66.31 -31.82
C LEU A 486 24.58 66.16 -30.30
N LEU A 487 24.89 67.26 -29.60
CA LEU A 487 24.98 67.26 -28.14
C LEU A 487 23.61 67.02 -27.47
N ARG A 488 22.53 67.55 -28.04
CA ARG A 488 21.16 67.29 -27.56
C ARG A 488 20.73 65.84 -27.81
N GLU A 489 21.04 65.28 -28.96
CA GLU A 489 20.75 63.87 -29.27
C GLU A 489 21.57 62.93 -28.39
N HIS A 490 22.86 63.20 -28.19
CA HIS A 490 23.71 62.39 -27.32
C HIS A 490 23.25 62.45 -25.85
N THR A 491 22.81 63.61 -25.37
CA THR A 491 22.23 63.74 -24.02
C THR A 491 20.86 63.07 -23.90
N GLN A 492 19.99 63.18 -24.91
CA GLN A 492 18.71 62.45 -24.93
C GLN A 492 18.90 60.93 -24.95
N PHE A 493 19.87 60.44 -25.73
CA PHE A 493 20.20 59.02 -25.79
C PHE A 493 20.80 58.52 -24.48
N GLY A 494 21.70 59.30 -23.86
CA GLY A 494 22.24 59.00 -22.53
C GLY A 494 21.15 58.90 -21.45
N VAL A 495 20.21 59.84 -21.44
CA VAL A 495 19.05 59.82 -20.54
C VAL A 495 18.13 58.60 -20.82
N GLY A 496 18.00 58.19 -22.09
CA GLY A 496 17.28 56.98 -22.48
C GLY A 496 17.90 55.71 -21.90
N ILE A 497 19.22 55.57 -21.99
CA ILE A 497 19.97 54.44 -21.43
C ILE A 497 19.84 54.40 -19.91
N GLU A 498 19.95 55.54 -19.23
CA GLU A 498 19.81 55.60 -17.78
C GLU A 498 18.40 55.23 -17.30
N ARG A 499 17.35 55.66 -18.03
CA ARG A 499 15.97 55.26 -17.73
C ARG A 499 15.75 53.76 -17.91
N GLU A 500 16.31 53.17 -18.97
CA GLU A 500 16.16 51.74 -19.22
C GLU A 500 16.94 50.91 -18.21
N ARG A 501 18.13 51.36 -17.80
CA ARG A 501 18.89 50.75 -16.71
C ARG A 501 18.11 50.78 -15.38
N LYS A 502 17.48 51.92 -15.04
CA LYS A 502 16.63 52.03 -13.84
C LYS A 502 15.42 51.09 -13.90
N ARG A 503 14.75 50.97 -15.05
CA ARG A 503 13.64 50.01 -15.23
C ARG A 503 14.08 48.56 -15.01
N GLN A 504 15.25 48.17 -15.50
CA GLN A 504 15.79 46.83 -15.29
C GLN A 504 16.17 46.57 -13.83
N GLU A 505 16.73 47.58 -13.15
CA GLU A 505 17.02 47.53 -11.71
C GLU A 505 15.74 47.39 -10.88
N ASP A 506 14.68 48.13 -11.21
CA ASP A 506 13.37 48.05 -10.56
C ASP A 506 12.71 46.67 -10.73
N ILE A 507 12.74 46.10 -11.95
CA ILE A 507 12.21 44.75 -12.22
C ILE A 507 12.98 43.68 -11.42
N LEU A 508 14.30 43.83 -11.28
CA LEU A 508 15.11 42.91 -10.47
C LEU A 508 14.81 43.05 -8.98
N MET A 509 14.62 44.27 -8.49
CA MET A 509 14.23 44.53 -7.11
C MET A 509 12.84 43.96 -6.81
N GLU A 510 11.87 44.13 -7.70
CA GLU A 510 10.53 43.56 -7.57
C GLU A 510 10.58 42.03 -7.54
N ARG A 511 11.37 41.40 -8.43
CA ARG A 511 11.57 39.94 -8.41
C ARG A 511 12.21 39.46 -7.11
N ARG A 512 13.17 40.19 -6.55
CA ARG A 512 13.79 39.87 -5.26
C ARG A 512 12.79 40.00 -4.11
N LEU A 513 11.93 41.03 -4.12
CA LEU A 513 10.88 41.21 -3.12
C LEU A 513 9.83 40.09 -3.19
N ARG A 514 9.39 39.70 -4.39
CA ARG A 514 8.47 38.56 -4.58
C ARG A 514 9.09 37.26 -4.04
N LYS A 515 10.36 36.98 -4.35
CA LYS A 515 11.07 35.81 -3.79
C LYS A 515 11.16 35.86 -2.25
N LYS A 516 11.49 37.02 -1.67
CA LYS A 516 11.50 37.19 -0.20
C LYS A 516 10.11 36.96 0.39
N SER A 517 9.04 37.49 -0.22
CA SER A 517 7.67 37.28 0.24
C SER A 517 7.25 35.80 0.21
N HIS A 518 7.64 35.06 -0.83
CA HIS A 518 7.36 33.64 -0.95
C HIS A 518 8.12 32.82 0.11
N VAL A 519 9.38 33.17 0.40
CA VAL A 519 10.16 32.52 1.46
C VAL A 519 9.56 32.81 2.84
N VAL A 520 9.11 34.04 3.09
CA VAL A 520 8.43 34.41 4.34
C VAL A 520 7.09 33.68 4.50
N GLN A 521 6.30 33.57 3.43
CA GLN A 521 5.06 32.80 3.43
C GLN A 521 5.31 31.33 3.71
N ALA A 522 6.27 30.70 3.00
CA ALA A 522 6.64 29.31 3.22
C ALA A 522 7.13 29.04 4.65
N ALA A 523 7.94 29.96 5.21
CA ALA A 523 8.38 29.88 6.60
C ALA A 523 7.21 29.99 7.58
N ALA A 524 6.24 30.89 7.33
CA ALA A 524 5.04 31.02 8.14
C ALA A 524 4.16 29.75 8.06
N THR A 525 4.04 29.11 6.89
CA THR A 525 3.31 27.84 6.78
C THR A 525 3.98 26.72 7.56
N ILE A 526 5.31 26.62 7.50
CA ILE A 526 6.09 25.60 8.22
C ILE A 526 5.98 25.82 9.74
N VAL A 527 6.10 27.06 10.22
CA VAL A 527 5.92 27.39 11.64
C VAL A 527 4.51 27.07 12.10
N GLY A 528 3.48 27.44 11.33
CA GLY A 528 2.08 27.10 11.65
C GLY A 528 1.78 25.60 11.58
N LEU A 529 2.54 24.81 10.81
CA LEU A 529 2.44 23.35 10.79
C LEU A 529 3.08 22.74 12.05
N GLY A 530 4.22 23.29 12.48
CA GLY A 530 4.88 22.92 13.74
C GLY A 530 4.03 23.23 14.97
N GLU A 531 3.37 24.40 15.01
CA GLU A 531 2.44 24.75 16.09
C GLU A 531 1.23 23.81 16.14
N ARG A 532 0.65 23.46 14.99
CA ARG A 532 -0.45 22.49 14.92
C ARG A 532 -0.03 21.09 15.35
N GLN A 533 1.13 20.61 14.91
CA GLN A 533 1.68 19.33 15.36
C GLN A 533 1.93 19.31 16.87
N LYS A 534 2.45 20.41 17.44
CA LYS A 534 2.61 20.55 18.89
C LYS A 534 1.27 20.45 19.62
N THR A 535 0.22 21.15 19.15
CA THR A 535 -1.11 21.07 19.76
C THR A 535 -1.73 19.67 19.63
N MET A 536 -1.54 18.98 18.50
CA MET A 536 -2.01 17.60 18.34
C MET A 536 -1.29 16.63 19.27
N VAL A 537 0.02 16.77 19.46
CA VAL A 537 0.78 15.94 20.41
C VAL A 537 0.34 16.23 21.84
N GLU A 538 0.09 17.49 22.20
CA GLU A 538 -0.45 17.85 23.52
C GLU A 538 -1.88 17.32 23.74
N GLN A 539 -2.74 17.34 22.71
CA GLN A 539 -4.08 16.74 22.74
C GLN A 539 -4.00 15.21 22.88
N LYS A 540 -3.18 14.52 22.08
CA LYS A 540 -2.96 13.06 22.22
C LYS A 540 -2.48 12.68 23.62
N ARG A 541 -1.53 13.45 24.19
CA ARG A 541 -1.07 13.26 25.58
C ARG A 541 -2.14 13.54 26.62
N LYS A 542 -3.14 14.38 26.32
CA LYS A 542 -4.28 14.65 27.21
C LYS A 542 -5.32 13.54 27.11
N GLU A 543 -5.69 13.13 25.90
CA GLU A 543 -6.60 12.01 25.63
C GLU A 543 -6.07 10.70 26.21
N GLU A 544 -4.77 10.44 26.12
CA GLU A 544 -4.16 9.24 26.70
C GLU A 544 -4.20 9.28 28.24
N ARG A 545 -3.98 10.45 28.85
CA ARG A 545 -4.19 10.64 30.30
C ARG A 545 -5.65 10.43 30.69
N GLU A 546 -6.59 10.89 29.88
CA GLU A 546 -8.03 10.67 30.11
C GLU A 546 -8.40 9.19 29.97
N ARG A 547 -7.86 8.47 28.97
CA ARG A 547 -8.03 7.01 28.82
C ARG A 547 -7.45 6.24 29.99
N GLN A 548 -6.29 6.65 30.51
CA GLN A 548 -5.71 6.04 31.71
C GLN A 548 -6.60 6.30 32.93
N LEU A 549 -7.15 7.51 33.07
CA LEU A 549 -8.09 7.84 34.15
C LEU A 549 -9.41 7.07 34.05
N THR A 550 -9.95 6.85 32.84
CA THR A 550 -11.18 6.05 32.65
C THR A 550 -10.92 4.58 32.96
N LEU A 551 -9.80 4.00 32.51
CA LEU A 551 -9.42 2.63 32.86
C LEU A 551 -9.26 2.44 34.36
N VAL A 552 -8.67 3.41 35.06
CA VAL A 552 -8.56 3.39 36.53
C VAL A 552 -9.94 3.53 37.18
N ARG A 553 -10.80 4.43 36.70
CA ARG A 553 -12.18 4.56 37.21
C ARG A 553 -12.98 3.28 37.00
N ASP A 554 -12.91 2.65 35.83
CA ASP A 554 -13.58 1.40 35.53
C ASP A 554 -13.04 0.24 36.36
N ARG A 555 -11.72 0.25 36.66
CA ARG A 555 -11.13 -0.70 37.58
C ARG A 555 -11.62 -0.47 39.01
N ILE A 556 -11.70 0.77 39.47
CA ILE A 556 -12.26 1.12 40.78
C ILE A 556 -13.75 0.73 40.84
N SER A 557 -14.53 0.99 39.80
CA SER A 557 -15.94 0.63 39.70
C SER A 557 -16.14 -0.89 39.68
N ARG A 558 -15.30 -1.64 38.96
CA ARG A 558 -15.30 -3.11 39.01
C ARG A 558 -14.91 -3.62 40.37
N VAL A 559 -13.83 -3.12 40.97
CA VAL A 559 -13.43 -3.51 42.33
C VAL A 559 -14.52 -3.15 43.34
N ARG A 560 -15.19 -2.00 43.21
CA ARG A 560 -16.36 -1.65 44.04
C ARG A 560 -17.52 -2.60 43.79
N HIS A 561 -17.83 -2.90 42.54
CA HIS A 561 -18.93 -3.80 42.18
C HIS A 561 -18.67 -5.24 42.66
N GLU A 562 -17.46 -5.75 42.46
CA GLU A 562 -16.97 -7.03 42.96
C GLU A 562 -16.98 -7.04 44.49
N ARG A 563 -16.56 -5.96 45.16
CA ARG A 563 -16.63 -5.83 46.62
C ARG A 563 -18.08 -5.78 47.12
N THR A 564 -19.01 -5.17 46.38
CA THR A 564 -20.44 -5.17 46.71
C THR A 564 -21.15 -6.48 46.35
N MET A 565 -20.64 -7.25 45.38
CA MET A 565 -21.19 -8.56 44.98
C MET A 565 -20.64 -9.72 45.81
N THR A 566 -19.40 -9.61 46.30
CA THR A 566 -18.79 -10.57 47.23
C THR A 566 -19.22 -10.33 48.68
N MET A 567 -19.79 -9.17 48.98
CA MET A 567 -20.64 -8.96 50.15
C MET A 567 -22.09 -9.33 49.81
N LYS A 568 -22.34 -10.62 49.57
CA LYS A 568 -23.65 -11.19 49.95
C LYS A 568 -23.78 -10.92 51.44
N GLU A 569 -24.74 -10.10 51.84
CA GLU A 569 -25.16 -10.04 53.23
C GLU A 569 -25.36 -11.48 53.72
N PRO A 570 -24.65 -11.93 54.77
CA PRO A 570 -24.94 -13.22 55.34
C PRO A 570 -26.38 -13.13 55.84
N LYS A 571 -27.28 -13.87 55.18
CA LYS A 571 -28.59 -14.15 55.75
C LYS A 571 -28.34 -14.64 57.18
N SER A 572 -28.90 -13.91 58.12
CA SER A 572 -28.75 -14.13 59.55
C SER A 572 -29.44 -15.44 59.93
N ASP A 573 -28.79 -16.57 59.69
CA ASP A 573 -28.94 -17.72 60.55
C ASP A 573 -28.03 -17.45 61.75
N SER A 574 -28.57 -16.70 62.73
CA SER A 574 -27.92 -16.45 64.00
C SER A 574 -27.82 -17.76 64.78
N LYS A 575 -26.90 -18.65 64.39
CA LYS A 575 -26.37 -19.67 65.28
C LYS A 575 -25.56 -18.93 66.33
N GLY A 576 -26.16 -18.74 67.50
CA GLY A 576 -25.55 -18.04 68.62
C GLY A 576 -24.21 -18.65 69.04
N PHE A 577 -23.48 -17.91 69.86
CA PHE A 577 -22.14 -18.25 70.36
C PHE A 577 -22.06 -19.60 71.11
N ASP A 578 -23.20 -20.19 71.46
CA ASP A 578 -23.33 -21.48 72.14
C ASP A 578 -22.75 -22.66 71.34
N HIS A 579 -22.65 -22.58 70.02
CA HIS A 579 -22.08 -23.68 69.22
C HIS A 579 -20.54 -23.80 69.36
N MET A 580 -19.85 -22.83 69.97
CA MET A 580 -18.39 -22.89 70.17
C MET A 580 -17.97 -23.71 71.40
N LEU A 581 -18.93 -24.05 72.28
CA LEU A 581 -18.74 -24.94 73.43
C LEU A 581 -19.39 -26.29 73.12
N THR A 582 -18.75 -27.38 73.52
CA THR A 582 -19.38 -28.70 73.51
C THR A 582 -20.34 -28.81 74.69
N GLN A 583 -21.35 -29.68 74.60
CA GLN A 583 -22.41 -29.81 75.61
C GLN A 583 -21.85 -30.14 77.01
N GLU A 584 -20.73 -30.86 77.06
CA GLU A 584 -19.98 -31.20 78.29
C GLU A 584 -19.18 -30.01 78.87
N GLU A 585 -18.74 -29.06 78.03
CA GLU A 585 -18.04 -27.85 78.49
C GLU A 585 -19.01 -26.76 78.98
N ALA A 586 -20.31 -26.89 78.68
CA ALA A 586 -21.33 -25.92 79.03
C ALA A 586 -22.09 -26.27 80.33
N GLU A 587 -21.95 -27.49 80.85
CA GLU A 587 -22.60 -27.92 82.08
C GLU A 587 -21.76 -27.52 83.30
N GLY A 588 -22.36 -26.72 84.20
CA GLY A 588 -21.75 -26.35 85.49
C GLY A 588 -21.03 -24.98 85.55
N LEU A 589 -20.86 -24.26 84.44
CA LEU A 589 -20.20 -22.95 84.41
C LEU A 589 -21.21 -21.78 84.42
N ASN A 590 -20.86 -20.69 85.11
CA ASN A 590 -21.70 -19.48 85.15
C ASN A 590 -21.69 -18.77 83.78
N ALA A 591 -22.72 -17.99 83.47
CA ALA A 591 -22.88 -17.34 82.16
C ALA A 591 -21.69 -16.45 81.77
N GLU A 592 -21.06 -15.81 82.77
CA GLU A 592 -19.88 -14.96 82.59
C GLU A 592 -18.60 -15.77 82.27
N GLU A 593 -18.47 -16.96 82.86
CA GLU A 593 -17.35 -17.87 82.60
C GLU A 593 -17.48 -18.53 81.22
N LYS A 594 -18.70 -18.87 80.80
CA LYS A 594 -19.00 -19.34 79.44
C LYS A 594 -18.59 -18.31 78.40
N MET A 595 -18.94 -17.03 78.61
CA MET A 595 -18.52 -15.94 77.72
C MET A 595 -17.00 -15.75 77.69
N LYS A 596 -16.32 -15.88 78.83
CA LYS A 596 -14.86 -15.79 78.90
C LYS A 596 -14.17 -16.93 78.14
N LEU A 597 -14.71 -18.15 78.21
CA LEU A 597 -14.20 -19.32 77.50
C LEU A 597 -14.45 -19.22 75.99
N ILE A 598 -15.62 -18.73 75.57
CA ILE A 598 -15.94 -18.43 74.18
C ILE A 598 -15.01 -17.35 73.62
N ALA A 599 -14.76 -16.27 74.37
CA ALA A 599 -13.86 -15.20 73.97
C ALA A 599 -12.42 -15.72 73.80
N ALA A 600 -11.94 -16.56 74.72
CA ALA A 600 -10.61 -17.17 74.61
C ALA A 600 -10.48 -18.10 73.39
N LYS A 601 -11.50 -18.93 73.11
CA LYS A 601 -11.54 -19.78 71.90
C LYS A 601 -11.59 -18.94 70.61
N MET A 602 -12.28 -17.80 70.60
CA MET A 602 -12.28 -16.89 69.46
C MET A 602 -10.91 -16.25 69.24
N GLU A 603 -10.27 -15.76 70.30
CA GLU A 603 -8.93 -15.17 70.21
C GLU A 603 -7.90 -16.18 69.69
N GLN A 604 -8.01 -17.44 70.13
CA GLN A 604 -7.13 -18.51 69.67
C GLN A 604 -7.34 -18.85 68.19
N LYS A 605 -8.60 -18.90 67.72
CA LYS A 605 -8.91 -19.06 66.29
C LYS A 605 -8.37 -17.89 65.46
N PHE A 606 -8.51 -16.66 65.96
CA PHE A 606 -8.02 -15.47 65.27
C PHE A 606 -6.49 -15.49 65.11
N LYS A 607 -5.76 -15.86 66.17
CA LYS A 607 -4.29 -16.01 66.12
C LYS A 607 -3.82 -17.12 65.16
N VAL A 608 -4.61 -18.17 64.97
CA VAL A 608 -4.31 -19.25 64.01
C VAL A 608 -4.55 -18.78 62.57
N GLU A 609 -5.62 -18.02 62.33
CA GLU A 609 -5.94 -17.42 61.02
C GLU A 609 -4.86 -16.41 60.59
N GLU A 610 -4.42 -15.55 61.51
CA GLU A 610 -3.41 -14.52 61.27
C GLU A 610 -2.07 -15.13 60.85
N ARG A 611 -1.68 -16.27 61.45
CA ARG A 611 -0.48 -17.03 61.07
C ARG A 611 -0.60 -17.66 59.67
N ARG A 612 -1.79 -18.06 59.23
CA ARG A 612 -2.02 -18.61 57.88
C ARG A 612 -1.96 -17.53 56.80
N VAL A 613 -2.45 -16.33 57.11
CA VAL A 613 -2.42 -15.17 56.20
C VAL A 613 -1.00 -14.62 56.08
N SER A 614 -0.19 -14.63 57.14
CA SER A 614 1.21 -14.15 57.05
C SER A 614 2.10 -15.05 56.18
N THR A 615 1.82 -16.36 56.09
CA THR A 615 2.59 -17.29 55.24
C THR A 615 2.30 -17.17 53.73
N THR A 616 1.21 -16.50 53.33
CA THR A 616 0.79 -16.42 51.92
C THR A 616 1.18 -15.10 51.22
N LEU A 617 1.78 -14.13 51.93
CA LEU A 617 2.12 -12.80 51.40
C LEU A 617 3.62 -12.58 51.08
N GLN A 618 4.47 -13.61 51.09
CA GLN A 618 5.90 -13.51 50.73
C GLN A 618 6.25 -13.99 49.31
N SER A 619 5.43 -13.70 48.31
CA SER A 619 5.84 -13.80 46.90
C SER A 619 5.51 -12.51 46.13
N PRO A 620 6.51 -11.81 45.56
CA PRO A 620 6.26 -10.58 44.82
C PRO A 620 5.62 -10.90 43.46
N PRO A 621 4.63 -10.11 43.00
CA PRO A 621 3.97 -10.34 41.72
C PRO A 621 4.86 -9.89 40.56
N ILE A 622 5.12 -10.83 39.65
CA ILE A 622 5.76 -10.58 38.36
C ILE A 622 4.71 -9.95 37.43
N LEU A 623 4.92 -8.69 37.04
CA LEU A 623 4.19 -8.03 35.95
C LEU A 623 4.73 -8.51 34.59
N PRO A 624 3.90 -8.87 33.61
CA PRO A 624 4.34 -9.06 32.23
C PRO A 624 4.42 -7.70 31.51
N SER A 625 5.62 -7.32 31.10
CA SER A 625 5.87 -6.23 30.15
C SER A 625 5.48 -6.68 28.74
N TYR A 626 4.62 -5.90 28.09
CA TYR A 626 4.24 -6.04 26.70
C TYR A 626 5.27 -5.31 25.83
N SER A 627 6.14 -6.06 25.13
CA SER A 627 6.87 -5.58 23.95
C SER A 627 7.30 -6.81 23.15
N GLY A 628 6.52 -7.15 22.13
CA GLY A 628 6.85 -8.14 21.12
C GLY A 628 6.95 -7.46 19.77
N VAL A 629 8.12 -6.92 19.47
CA VAL A 629 8.73 -6.99 18.14
C VAL A 629 9.72 -8.13 18.30
N ASP A 630 9.66 -9.16 17.46
CA ASP A 630 10.84 -9.91 17.04
C ASP A 630 10.48 -10.82 15.85
N ASP A 631 11.20 -10.56 14.77
CA ASP A 631 11.45 -11.49 13.68
C ASP A 631 12.22 -12.72 14.18
N GLU A 632 11.90 -13.87 13.60
CA GLU A 632 12.67 -15.09 13.73
C GLU A 632 13.94 -15.00 12.88
N ASP A 633 15.10 -15.20 13.53
CA ASP A 633 16.14 -16.11 13.03
C ASP A 633 17.29 -16.16 14.05
N MET A 634 17.39 -17.27 14.78
CA MET A 634 18.64 -18.00 15.06
C MET A 634 18.38 -19.09 16.09
N ALA A 635 18.34 -20.33 15.60
CA ALA A 635 18.44 -21.53 16.41
C ALA A 635 19.80 -21.61 17.12
N SER A 636 19.78 -22.24 18.30
CA SER A 636 20.89 -22.61 19.18
C SER A 636 21.43 -21.51 20.11
N ILE A 637 21.04 -21.59 21.39
CA ILE A 637 21.93 -21.70 22.56
C ILE A 637 21.02 -21.97 23.76
N ASP A 638 21.09 -23.22 24.21
CA ASP A 638 20.53 -23.64 25.47
C ASP A 638 21.40 -23.11 26.63
N ARG A 639 20.75 -22.76 27.75
CA ARG A 639 21.31 -22.33 29.06
C ARG A 639 21.97 -20.94 29.15
N ARG A 640 21.24 -19.93 29.64
CA ARG A 640 21.80 -18.91 30.56
C ARG A 640 20.81 -18.47 31.65
N LYS A 641 21.10 -18.92 32.87
CA LYS A 641 20.69 -18.25 34.12
C LYS A 641 21.14 -16.78 34.05
N SER A 642 20.29 -15.86 34.49
CA SER A 642 20.54 -14.42 34.53
C SER A 642 21.73 -14.09 35.46
N ILE A 643 22.91 -13.86 34.90
CA ILE A 643 24.06 -13.30 35.63
C ILE A 643 23.98 -11.78 35.48
N ARG A 644 23.74 -11.09 36.60
CA ARG A 644 23.94 -9.63 36.70
C ARG A 644 25.40 -9.34 36.35
N LEU A 645 25.64 -8.55 35.31
CA LEU A 645 26.99 -8.17 34.90
C LEU A 645 27.59 -7.18 35.90
N ASP A 646 28.73 -7.53 36.46
CA ASP A 646 29.57 -6.65 37.29
C ASP A 646 30.04 -5.42 36.51
N GLU A 647 30.46 -4.37 37.21
CA GLU A 647 30.80 -3.06 36.64
C GLU A 647 31.87 -3.13 35.54
N LYS A 648 32.85 -4.03 35.66
CA LYS A 648 33.85 -4.29 34.61
C LYS A 648 33.24 -4.84 33.32
N GLY A 649 32.16 -5.61 33.42
CA GLY A 649 31.40 -6.11 32.28
C GLY A 649 30.59 -4.99 31.59
N LYS A 650 30.05 -4.05 32.36
CA LYS A 650 29.36 -2.86 31.82
C LYS A 650 30.35 -1.95 31.09
N GLU A 651 31.53 -1.72 31.66
CA GLU A 651 32.57 -0.89 31.06
C GLU A 651 33.09 -1.49 29.74
N LYS A 652 33.30 -2.82 29.69
CA LYS A 652 33.71 -3.52 28.46
C LYS A 652 32.68 -3.39 27.35
N LYS A 653 31.39 -3.52 27.68
CA LYS A 653 30.28 -3.34 26.73
C LYS A 653 30.17 -1.89 26.22
N LEU A 654 30.46 -0.92 27.08
CA LEU A 654 30.44 0.49 26.70
C LEU A 654 31.62 0.83 25.77
N LYS A 655 32.80 0.26 26.03
CA LYS A 655 33.98 0.37 25.17
C LYS A 655 33.76 -0.30 23.81
N GLU A 656 33.09 -1.45 23.78
CA GLU A 656 32.69 -2.15 22.56
C GLU A 656 31.68 -1.35 21.72
N ARG A 657 30.68 -0.73 22.36
CA ARG A 657 29.74 0.17 21.67
C ARG A 657 30.42 1.42 21.10
N LEU A 658 31.37 2.00 21.83
CA LEU A 658 32.16 3.13 21.32
C LEU A 658 33.07 2.73 20.15
N ALA A 659 33.65 1.53 20.18
CA ALA A 659 34.44 0.99 19.08
C ALA A 659 33.58 0.70 17.83
N ALA A 660 32.38 0.14 18.00
CA ALA A 660 31.42 -0.06 16.91
C ALA A 660 30.99 1.26 16.27
N ARG A 661 30.71 2.28 17.09
CA ARG A 661 30.37 3.63 16.61
C ARG A 661 31.52 4.30 15.85
N LYS A 662 32.78 4.04 16.25
CA LYS A 662 33.98 4.52 15.57
C LYS A 662 34.24 3.78 14.24
N LYS A 663 33.86 2.49 14.16
CA LYS A 663 33.94 1.68 12.93
C LYS A 663 32.88 2.11 11.91
N ALA A 664 31.65 2.41 12.35
CA ALA A 664 30.58 2.94 11.50
C ALA A 664 30.97 4.28 10.87
N LYS A 665 31.51 5.23 11.67
CA LYS A 665 32.02 6.51 11.16
C LYS A 665 33.19 6.42 10.16
N ARG A 666 33.91 5.29 10.13
CA ARG A 666 34.97 5.03 9.14
C ARG A 666 34.42 4.42 7.86
N GLY A 667 33.34 3.65 7.92
CA GLY A 667 32.64 3.14 6.74
C GLY A 667 31.98 4.27 5.94
N GLU A 668 31.42 5.26 6.63
CA GLU A 668 30.73 6.40 6.02
C GLU A 668 31.68 7.36 5.26
N ARG A 669 32.96 7.42 5.64
CA ARG A 669 33.99 8.20 4.91
C ARG A 669 34.55 7.49 3.68
N LEU A 670 34.48 6.16 3.63
CA LEU A 670 34.95 5.39 2.47
C LEU A 670 33.92 5.37 1.33
N SER A 671 32.66 5.69 1.61
CA SER A 671 31.61 5.88 0.59
C SER A 671 31.61 7.27 -0.04
N GLU A 672 32.15 8.30 0.62
CA GLU A 672 32.27 9.66 0.05
C GLU A 672 33.47 9.81 -0.90
N ASP A 673 34.55 9.01 -0.73
CA ASP A 673 35.75 9.09 -1.58
C ASP A 673 35.65 8.30 -2.91
N VAL A 674 34.59 7.49 -3.12
CA VAL A 674 34.40 6.68 -4.34
C VAL A 674 33.50 7.36 -5.39
N GLU A 675 32.75 8.40 -5.03
CA GLU A 675 31.94 9.19 -5.97
C GLU A 675 32.70 10.36 -6.62
N GLN A 676 34.00 10.53 -6.36
CA GLN A 676 34.81 11.64 -6.87
C GLN A 676 35.90 11.27 -7.90
N THR A 677 35.89 10.04 -8.42
CA THR A 677 36.81 9.63 -9.51
C THR A 677 36.04 8.96 -10.65
N GLY A 678 35.55 9.76 -11.59
CA GLY A 678 34.89 9.32 -12.81
C GLY A 678 34.96 10.38 -13.91
N ASP A 679 36.07 10.36 -14.64
CA ASP A 679 36.30 10.80 -16.02
C ASP A 679 36.04 12.26 -16.47
N ASP A 680 37.14 13.03 -16.49
CA ASP A 680 37.42 14.11 -17.46
C ASP A 680 38.32 13.56 -18.58
N PRO A 681 37.93 13.60 -19.87
CA PRO A 681 38.87 13.39 -20.97
C PRO A 681 39.08 14.70 -21.74
N SER A 682 40.13 15.46 -21.43
CA SER A 682 40.73 16.40 -22.39
C SER A 682 42.17 16.82 -22.08
N SER A 683 43.02 16.79 -23.13
CA SER A 683 44.41 17.30 -23.26
C SER A 683 45.51 16.45 -22.60
N SER A 684 46.71 16.24 -23.18
CA SER A 684 47.41 16.74 -24.37
C SER A 684 48.57 15.77 -24.68
N THR A 685 48.83 15.41 -25.93
CA THR A 685 50.03 15.88 -26.69
C THR A 685 51.14 16.51 -25.84
N VAL A 686 52.23 15.78 -25.59
CA VAL A 686 53.60 15.93 -26.12
C VAL A 686 54.40 14.70 -25.69
#